data_AF-A0A2V9G1I9-F1
#
_entry.id   AF-A0A2V9G1I9-F1
#
_cell.length_a   1.000
_cell.length_b   1.000
_cell.length_c   1.000
_cell.angle_alpha   90.00
_cell.angle_beta   90.00
_cell.angle_gamma   90.00
#
_symmetry.space_group_name_H-M   'P 1'
#
loop_
_entity.id
_entity.type
_entity.pdbx_description
1 polymer ?
#
loop_
_entity_poly.entity_id
_entity_poly.type
_entity_poly.pdbx_seq_one_letter_code
_entity_poly.pdbx_strand_id
1 'polypeptide(L)'
;MAAEIPSWASRPEKLRYFRGALVVLAVVLGCSSNCLAQTQRTIWPSSTVPATPDVGPDSSVELGVSFKADTNGYIAGIRFYKSVGNTGTHVGNLWSNTGTLLASATFTAESASGWQQVNFSKPVTVTANTVYVASYHSPNGHFSVTGNYFATSGFNNPPLHAKGNRNGGANGVYLYGSTSGFPTNTYNSTNYWVDVVFIPGSSTIWPSAAVPTIQDVGADWPVELGVSFKADTNGYVTGIRFYKSAANTGTHVANLWDNAGKLQATATFTGESAWGWQQVNFSNPVAITANTVYVASYHSTTGHWSANWSYFATAGVDNPPLHALAKGRGGTPDGRFEYGSSSVFPTRTNSTNYWVDVVFTSDSTTATPSITTQPASQSVTAGQTATFSVAAAGTAPLTYQWKKNNVAISGATSSAYTTPATATSDDGAQFTVVVSNTAGTVTSSGATLTVSTVSTTLQVSTAQLPGGFVAGAYTSTVTASGGSTPYTWSLASGTLPNGLALNAGGSVSGTPSVAGTFSFTVQVKDAAAQSASRNFSINVATPAPSVAITSPVSGATVSGSISISGTASDSVSISSVQVAVDGGSFSNASGTNNWSFSLNTSSLSNGSHSLTAKTSDAAGMTAISSPVAITVNNGTLAADCTLFASPSGNDSNSGSSASAPKTFSGAANATQPGAVLCLLAGTYNLSSSFNPPVSGSPSSWIVYKNYGDGPVNFVWTGPPDASPMFKMGNGTFPSNPAYLEFRGLNMDGKGNAADGFFCRGSHHLRFIANSINNTGGSGIGSIRCDYLTSDHNLINHNGYIPPSPTVPTSWYSWTSAISYNSNQWFDNYSGFHNIVSNNIITGEVDQSTNKTDGNGIILDLSNGSYDPTTANTPPALIINNVVYGNGGRCILGYVVTNFWFVNNTCYKNDLDTAEFNFGSFQASDSHDGYVINNIAVAWQSNHPPYEQSGTVSNVRYYTDLAFGASNNFSYSDPSQFLQADPLLLNPPILGAGQY
;
A
#
# COMPACT_ATOMS: atom_id res chain seq x y z
N MET A 1 33.55 13.40 -10.48
CA MET A 1 34.93 12.87 -10.40
C MET A 1 34.87 11.38 -10.69
N ALA A 2 35.67 10.93 -11.65
CA ALA A 2 35.78 9.54 -12.10
C ALA A 2 37.04 8.87 -11.53
N ALA A 3 37.13 7.54 -11.72
CA ALA A 3 38.20 6.58 -11.36
C ALA A 3 38.02 6.02 -9.91
N GLU A 4 37.85 4.71 -9.65
CA GLU A 4 38.64 3.55 -10.08
C GLU A 4 37.83 2.24 -9.92
N ILE A 5 38.07 1.26 -10.81
CA ILE A 5 37.67 -0.15 -10.66
C ILE A 5 38.98 -0.95 -10.67
N PRO A 6 39.11 -2.01 -9.85
CA PRO A 6 39.63 -3.27 -10.41
C PRO A 6 38.77 -4.50 -10.08
N SER A 7 38.25 -5.10 -11.16
CA SER A 7 38.29 -6.53 -11.52
C SER A 7 38.03 -7.62 -10.47
N TRP A 8 36.80 -8.15 -10.46
CA TRP A 8 36.54 -9.60 -10.53
C TRP A 8 35.10 -9.87 -11.01
N ALA A 9 34.85 -9.70 -12.31
CA ALA A 9 33.62 -10.14 -12.94
C ALA A 9 33.95 -11.04 -14.12
N SER A 10 34.08 -12.34 -13.87
CA SER A 10 33.90 -13.36 -14.90
C SER A 10 33.48 -14.69 -14.28
N ARG A 11 32.16 -14.92 -14.19
CA ARG A 11 31.48 -16.15 -14.63
C ARG A 11 29.96 -16.08 -14.42
N PRO A 12 29.17 -16.72 -15.31
CA PRO A 12 27.74 -16.46 -15.47
C PRO A 12 26.91 -17.52 -14.73
N GLU A 13 26.65 -17.32 -13.44
CA GLU A 13 25.67 -18.14 -12.69
C GLU A 13 24.68 -17.30 -11.85
N LYS A 14 24.52 -16.02 -12.20
CA LYS A 14 23.61 -15.10 -11.50
C LYS A 14 22.44 -14.65 -12.37
N LEU A 15 21.70 -15.63 -12.91
CA LEU A 15 20.34 -15.43 -13.42
C LEU A 15 19.32 -16.41 -12.79
N ARG A 16 19.65 -16.98 -11.62
CA ARG A 16 18.72 -17.80 -10.80
C ARG A 16 18.43 -17.24 -9.40
N TYR A 17 19.06 -16.13 -9.01
CA TYR A 17 18.89 -15.52 -7.69
C TYR A 17 17.97 -14.28 -7.67
N PHE A 18 17.33 -13.96 -8.79
CA PHE A 18 16.34 -12.87 -8.89
C PHE A 18 14.91 -13.27 -8.50
N ARG A 19 14.72 -14.43 -7.84
CA ARG A 19 13.38 -14.95 -7.44
C ARG A 19 13.23 -15.35 -5.96
N GLY A 20 14.28 -15.24 -5.15
CA GLY A 20 14.23 -15.65 -3.72
C GLY A 20 13.96 -14.52 -2.72
N ALA A 21 14.36 -13.28 -3.02
CA ALA A 21 14.33 -12.18 -2.06
C ALA A 21 13.05 -11.31 -2.11
N LEU A 22 12.10 -11.62 -3.00
CA LEU A 22 10.79 -10.95 -3.05
C LEU A 22 9.74 -11.62 -2.13
N VAL A 23 10.08 -12.74 -1.48
CA VAL A 23 9.14 -13.58 -0.74
C VAL A 23 9.15 -13.31 0.77
N VAL A 24 10.23 -12.75 1.34
CA VAL A 24 10.33 -12.57 2.81
C VAL A 24 9.92 -11.15 3.26
N LEU A 25 10.06 -10.13 2.41
CA LEU A 25 9.55 -8.78 2.72
C LEU A 25 8.02 -8.64 2.51
N ALA A 26 7.41 -9.57 1.77
CA ALA A 26 5.96 -9.64 1.57
C ALA A 26 5.20 -10.28 2.75
N VAL A 27 5.90 -10.91 3.69
CA VAL A 27 5.27 -11.66 4.81
C VAL A 27 5.03 -10.79 6.05
N VAL A 28 5.72 -9.65 6.21
CA VAL A 28 5.70 -8.90 7.49
C VAL A 28 5.00 -7.53 7.40
N LEU A 29 4.77 -6.95 6.22
CA LEU A 29 3.90 -5.77 6.05
C LEU A 29 2.44 -6.13 5.69
N GLY A 30 2.09 -7.42 5.66
CA GLY A 30 0.76 -7.90 5.26
C GLY A 30 -0.29 -7.98 6.37
N CYS A 31 0.06 -7.81 7.65
CA CYS A 31 -0.87 -8.12 8.74
C CYS A 31 -1.84 -7.00 9.15
N SER A 32 -1.77 -5.82 8.53
CA SER A 32 -2.87 -4.83 8.53
C SER A 32 -3.67 -4.82 7.22
N SER A 33 -3.37 -5.74 6.30
CA SER A 33 -4.10 -5.93 5.04
C SER A 33 -4.49 -7.39 4.77
N ASN A 34 -4.77 -8.16 5.82
CA ASN A 34 -5.55 -9.40 5.69
C ASN A 34 -7.06 -9.12 5.81
N CYS A 35 -7.52 -8.06 5.14
CA CYS A 35 -8.70 -8.28 4.32
C CYS A 35 -8.16 -9.09 3.14
N LEU A 36 -8.71 -10.29 2.91
CA LEU A 36 -8.53 -11.06 1.69
C LEU A 36 -8.22 -10.13 0.51
N ALA A 37 -7.29 -10.47 -0.38
CA ALA A 37 -7.29 -9.90 -1.73
C ALA A 37 -8.59 -10.34 -2.43
N GLN A 38 -9.73 -9.81 -1.98
CA GLN A 38 -11.01 -9.92 -2.62
C GLN A 38 -10.84 -9.22 -3.95
N THR A 39 -11.10 -9.96 -5.02
CA THR A 39 -10.96 -9.45 -6.38
C THR A 39 -11.90 -8.27 -6.55
N GLN A 40 -11.34 -7.06 -6.64
CA GLN A 40 -12.09 -5.84 -6.94
C GLN A 40 -12.79 -5.98 -8.30
N ARG A 41 -14.02 -5.49 -8.39
CA ARG A 41 -14.87 -5.48 -9.59
C ARG A 41 -15.20 -4.04 -9.93
N THR A 42 -15.28 -3.75 -11.22
CA THR A 42 -15.64 -2.43 -11.73
C THR A 42 -16.69 -2.57 -12.82
N ILE A 43 -17.51 -1.54 -13.04
CA ILE A 43 -18.53 -1.52 -14.09
C ILE A 43 -17.84 -1.63 -15.44
N TRP A 44 -16.75 -0.90 -15.66
CA TRP A 44 -16.03 -0.87 -16.92
C TRP A 44 -14.70 -1.62 -16.85
N PRO A 45 -14.35 -2.43 -17.86
CA PRO A 45 -12.98 -2.95 -18.00
C PRO A 45 -11.95 -1.82 -18.02
N SER A 46 -10.79 -1.98 -17.39
CA SER A 46 -9.75 -0.93 -17.35
C SER A 46 -9.21 -0.52 -18.71
N SER A 47 -9.45 -1.31 -19.75
CA SER A 47 -9.08 -1.02 -21.14
C SER A 47 -10.12 -0.18 -21.90
N THR A 48 -11.32 0.07 -21.35
CA THR A 48 -12.32 0.90 -22.06
C THR A 48 -11.91 2.36 -22.04
N VAL A 49 -12.09 3.03 -23.18
CA VAL A 49 -11.80 4.46 -23.36
C VAL A 49 -13.06 5.20 -23.88
N PRO A 50 -13.22 6.49 -23.54
CA PRO A 50 -14.28 7.34 -24.09
C PRO A 50 -14.18 7.55 -25.59
N ALA A 51 -15.34 7.63 -26.28
CA ALA A 51 -15.41 8.05 -27.68
C ALA A 51 -14.92 9.50 -27.87
N THR A 52 -15.26 10.38 -26.92
CA THR A 52 -14.74 11.75 -26.85
C THR A 52 -13.96 11.90 -25.54
N PRO A 53 -12.62 11.85 -25.59
CA PRO A 53 -11.79 11.91 -24.39
C PRO A 53 -11.94 13.22 -23.62
N ASP A 54 -12.22 14.35 -24.27
CA ASP A 54 -12.36 15.65 -23.61
C ASP A 54 -13.50 16.49 -24.21
N VAL A 55 -14.34 17.03 -23.32
CA VAL A 55 -15.35 18.06 -23.58
C VAL A 55 -15.10 19.17 -22.57
N GLY A 56 -14.94 20.41 -23.04
CA GLY A 56 -14.66 21.58 -22.20
C GLY A 56 -13.70 22.58 -22.89
N PRO A 57 -13.32 23.68 -22.19
CA PRO A 57 -13.78 24.03 -20.84
C PRO A 57 -15.25 24.42 -20.80
N ASP A 58 -15.90 24.15 -19.68
CA ASP A 58 -17.26 24.57 -19.33
C ASP A 58 -17.27 25.01 -17.84
N SER A 59 -18.45 25.28 -17.28
CA SER A 59 -18.60 25.50 -15.84
C SER A 59 -18.28 24.21 -15.05
N SER A 60 -17.79 24.38 -13.82
CA SER A 60 -17.59 23.29 -12.85
C SER A 60 -18.81 22.38 -12.77
N VAL A 61 -18.59 21.06 -12.78
CA VAL A 61 -19.66 20.07 -12.97
C VAL A 61 -19.40 18.78 -12.21
N GLU A 62 -20.43 18.25 -11.55
CA GLU A 62 -20.48 16.87 -11.04
C GLU A 62 -21.06 15.95 -12.12
N LEU A 63 -20.42 14.81 -12.35
CA LEU A 63 -20.78 13.85 -13.41
C LEU A 63 -20.88 12.46 -12.81
N GLY A 64 -21.86 11.65 -13.21
CA GLY A 64 -22.10 10.37 -12.53
C GLY A 64 -22.82 9.29 -13.34
N VAL A 65 -22.81 8.10 -12.74
CA VAL A 65 -23.46 6.87 -13.20
C VAL A 65 -24.33 6.28 -12.10
N SER A 66 -25.54 5.84 -12.46
CA SER A 66 -26.40 5.03 -11.62
C SER A 66 -26.11 3.54 -11.84
N PHE A 67 -25.88 2.80 -10.76
CA PHE A 67 -25.54 1.38 -10.82
C PHE A 67 -26.22 0.57 -9.70
N LYS A 68 -26.20 -0.76 -9.84
CA LYS A 68 -26.55 -1.72 -8.78
C LYS A 68 -25.56 -2.90 -8.78
N ALA A 69 -25.47 -3.60 -7.66
CA ALA A 69 -24.73 -4.86 -7.55
C ALA A 69 -25.71 -6.04 -7.37
N ASP A 70 -25.41 -7.21 -7.92
CA ASP A 70 -26.24 -8.42 -7.76
C ASP A 70 -26.12 -9.04 -6.35
N THR A 71 -25.01 -8.77 -5.67
CA THR A 71 -24.69 -9.30 -4.33
C THR A 71 -24.45 -8.17 -3.35
N ASN A 72 -24.59 -8.45 -2.06
CA ASN A 72 -24.09 -7.56 -1.02
C ASN A 72 -22.57 -7.41 -1.17
N GLY A 73 -22.02 -6.29 -0.72
CA GLY A 73 -20.58 -6.07 -0.72
C GLY A 73 -20.23 -4.66 -0.29
N TYR A 74 -19.07 -4.19 -0.72
CA TYR A 74 -18.54 -2.88 -0.37
C TYR A 74 -18.13 -2.10 -1.61
N ILE A 75 -18.34 -0.79 -1.61
CA ILE A 75 -17.68 0.12 -2.54
C ILE A 75 -16.46 0.68 -1.84
N ALA A 76 -15.29 0.26 -2.28
CA ALA A 76 -14.00 0.68 -1.72
C ALA A 76 -13.50 2.01 -2.30
N GLY A 77 -14.05 2.47 -3.43
CA GLY A 77 -13.57 3.66 -4.12
C GLY A 77 -14.34 4.02 -5.37
N ILE A 78 -13.95 5.14 -5.97
CA ILE A 78 -14.49 5.68 -7.23
C ILE A 78 -13.38 5.71 -8.27
N ARG A 79 -13.75 5.48 -9.53
CA ARG A 79 -12.87 5.74 -10.67
C ARG A 79 -13.56 6.68 -11.64
N PHE A 80 -12.78 7.42 -12.42
CA PHE A 80 -13.28 8.09 -13.60
C PHE A 80 -12.23 8.13 -14.70
N TYR A 81 -12.65 8.31 -15.95
CA TYR A 81 -11.72 8.49 -17.05
C TYR A 81 -11.36 9.97 -17.19
N LYS A 82 -10.06 10.27 -17.13
CA LYS A 82 -9.52 11.63 -17.18
C LYS A 82 -8.92 11.94 -18.55
N SER A 83 -9.21 13.14 -19.03
CA SER A 83 -8.59 13.75 -20.20
C SER A 83 -7.38 14.60 -19.80
N VAL A 84 -6.50 14.94 -20.75
CA VAL A 84 -5.37 15.86 -20.49
C VAL A 84 -5.84 17.27 -20.11
N GLY A 85 -6.99 17.72 -20.66
CA GLY A 85 -7.58 19.02 -20.36
C GLY A 85 -8.30 19.06 -19.01
N ASN A 86 -8.72 17.90 -18.49
CA ASN A 86 -9.40 17.78 -17.21
C ASN A 86 -8.41 17.90 -16.04
N THR A 87 -8.05 19.14 -15.75
CA THR A 87 -7.10 19.54 -14.71
C THR A 87 -7.85 20.05 -13.48
N GLY A 88 -7.14 20.20 -12.36
CA GLY A 88 -7.72 20.59 -11.07
C GLY A 88 -7.94 19.42 -10.14
N THR A 89 -8.43 19.70 -8.94
CA THR A 89 -8.65 18.70 -7.89
C THR A 89 -10.01 18.03 -8.07
N HIS A 90 -10.00 16.74 -8.40
CA HIS A 90 -11.22 15.95 -8.53
C HIS A 90 -11.61 15.32 -7.20
N VAL A 91 -12.92 15.22 -6.96
CA VAL A 91 -13.49 14.56 -5.79
C VAL A 91 -14.45 13.48 -6.27
N GLY A 92 -14.25 12.24 -5.86
CA GLY A 92 -15.13 11.12 -6.14
C GLY A 92 -16.13 10.91 -5.02
N ASN A 93 -17.41 10.71 -5.36
CA ASN A 93 -18.50 10.59 -4.41
C ASN A 93 -19.35 9.34 -4.68
N LEU A 94 -19.87 8.77 -3.61
CA LEU A 94 -20.88 7.71 -3.64
C LEU A 94 -22.14 8.17 -2.91
N TRP A 95 -23.29 7.99 -3.55
CA TRP A 95 -24.59 8.42 -3.05
C TRP A 95 -25.60 7.28 -3.03
N SER A 96 -26.54 7.36 -2.10
CA SER A 96 -27.81 6.63 -2.22
C SER A 96 -28.61 7.12 -3.42
N ASN A 97 -29.56 6.32 -3.92
CA ASN A 97 -30.45 6.75 -5.02
C ASN A 97 -31.35 7.96 -4.68
N THR A 98 -31.44 8.34 -3.40
CA THR A 98 -32.21 9.51 -2.93
C THR A 98 -31.33 10.74 -2.66
N GLY A 99 -30.02 10.67 -2.88
CA GLY A 99 -29.10 11.81 -2.78
C GLY A 99 -28.37 11.99 -1.45
N THR A 100 -28.51 11.07 -0.50
CA THR A 100 -27.65 11.06 0.69
C THR A 100 -26.21 10.68 0.30
N LEU A 101 -25.23 11.50 0.66
CA LEU A 101 -23.80 11.23 0.48
C LEU A 101 -23.38 10.10 1.43
N LEU A 102 -22.85 9.02 0.89
CA LEU A 102 -22.42 7.83 1.64
C LEU A 102 -20.91 7.82 1.88
N ALA A 103 -20.12 8.29 0.91
CA ALA A 103 -18.69 8.51 1.04
C ALA A 103 -18.16 9.48 -0.02
N SER A 104 -17.02 10.10 0.28
CA SER A 104 -16.30 11.01 -0.61
C SER A 104 -14.79 10.83 -0.41
N ALA A 105 -14.03 10.95 -1.49
CA ALA A 105 -12.57 10.98 -1.46
C ALA A 105 -12.01 11.87 -2.56
N THR A 106 -10.95 12.60 -2.23
CA THR A 106 -10.22 13.45 -3.19
C THR A 106 -9.22 12.60 -3.95
N PHE A 107 -9.26 12.65 -5.29
CA PHE A 107 -8.26 11.98 -6.11
C PHE A 107 -6.90 12.64 -5.90
N THR A 108 -5.90 11.83 -5.54
CA THR A 108 -4.51 12.25 -5.36
C THR A 108 -3.63 11.47 -6.33
N ALA A 109 -2.52 12.08 -6.78
CA ALA A 109 -1.57 11.47 -7.72
C ALA A 109 -2.18 10.95 -9.05
N GLU A 110 -3.13 11.70 -9.61
CA GLU A 110 -3.74 11.36 -10.89
C GLU A 110 -2.74 11.43 -12.06
N SER A 111 -2.84 10.50 -13.00
CA SER A 111 -2.11 10.62 -14.27
C SER A 111 -2.67 11.75 -15.13
N ALA A 112 -1.92 12.15 -16.16
CA ALA A 112 -2.34 13.19 -17.10
C ALA A 112 -3.60 12.80 -17.89
N SER A 113 -3.80 11.50 -18.14
CA SER A 113 -5.01 10.97 -18.78
C SER A 113 -5.20 9.50 -18.45
N GLY A 114 -6.37 8.95 -18.80
CA GLY A 114 -6.75 7.57 -18.55
C GLY A 114 -7.56 7.40 -17.26
N TRP A 115 -7.79 6.14 -16.87
CA TRP A 115 -8.53 5.82 -15.65
C TRP A 115 -7.80 6.29 -14.40
N GLN A 116 -8.46 7.11 -13.61
CA GLN A 116 -8.06 7.49 -12.26
C GLN A 116 -8.83 6.64 -11.26
N GLN A 117 -8.22 6.33 -10.12
CA GLN A 117 -8.87 5.63 -9.03
C GLN A 117 -8.53 6.32 -7.71
N VAL A 118 -9.52 6.44 -6.84
CA VAL A 118 -9.34 6.82 -5.44
C VAL A 118 -10.11 5.85 -4.56
N ASN A 119 -9.51 5.46 -3.44
CA ASN A 119 -10.16 4.64 -2.43
C ASN A 119 -10.72 5.52 -1.31
N PHE A 120 -11.86 5.13 -0.75
CA PHE A 120 -12.38 5.71 0.48
C PHE A 120 -11.55 5.27 1.69
N SER A 121 -11.47 6.11 2.72
CA SER A 121 -10.80 5.75 3.99
C SER A 121 -11.51 4.61 4.74
N LYS A 122 -12.82 4.46 4.49
CA LYS A 122 -13.65 3.32 4.92
C LYS A 122 -14.54 2.88 3.75
N PRO A 123 -14.47 1.62 3.30
CA PRO A 123 -15.38 1.10 2.28
C PRO A 123 -16.85 1.19 2.73
N VAL A 124 -17.76 1.46 1.79
CA VAL A 124 -19.19 1.63 2.06
C VAL A 124 -19.93 0.35 1.75
N THR A 125 -20.66 -0.21 2.71
CA THR A 125 -21.53 -1.37 2.48
C THR A 125 -22.66 -1.03 1.49
N VAL A 126 -22.86 -1.89 0.49
CA VAL A 126 -23.98 -1.83 -0.45
C VAL A 126 -24.80 -3.11 -0.40
N THR A 127 -26.11 -2.97 -0.56
CA THR A 127 -27.04 -4.09 -0.58
C THR A 127 -27.31 -4.55 -2.00
N ALA A 128 -27.40 -5.87 -2.19
CA ALA A 128 -27.78 -6.51 -3.44
C ALA A 128 -29.06 -5.88 -4.01
N ASN A 129 -29.07 -5.67 -5.32
CA ASN A 129 -30.17 -5.13 -6.11
C ASN A 129 -30.66 -3.72 -5.72
N THR A 130 -29.95 -3.02 -4.84
CA THR A 130 -30.21 -1.61 -4.51
C THR A 130 -29.46 -0.69 -5.48
N VAL A 131 -30.12 0.39 -5.91
CA VAL A 131 -29.53 1.39 -6.82
C VAL A 131 -28.74 2.43 -6.02
N TYR A 132 -27.58 2.79 -6.54
CA TYR A 132 -26.68 3.83 -6.03
C TYR A 132 -26.20 4.71 -7.18
N VAL A 133 -25.65 5.88 -6.84
CA VAL A 133 -25.02 6.79 -7.81
C VAL A 133 -23.55 6.98 -7.43
N ALA A 134 -22.65 6.76 -8.39
CA ALA A 134 -21.24 7.12 -8.29
C ALA A 134 -21.00 8.37 -9.14
N SER A 135 -20.25 9.34 -8.62
CA SER A 135 -19.95 10.58 -9.34
C SER A 135 -18.54 11.08 -9.08
N TYR A 136 -18.07 12.00 -9.91
CA TYR A 136 -16.91 12.82 -9.61
C TYR A 136 -17.15 14.30 -9.95
N HIS A 137 -16.48 15.18 -9.23
CA HIS A 137 -16.51 16.62 -9.43
C HIS A 137 -15.34 17.07 -10.32
N SER A 138 -15.62 17.72 -11.46
CA SER A 138 -14.64 18.40 -12.31
C SER A 138 -14.72 19.92 -12.08
N PRO A 139 -13.74 20.53 -11.40
CA PRO A 139 -13.79 21.95 -11.05
C PRO A 139 -13.63 22.89 -12.26
N ASN A 140 -13.01 22.40 -13.34
CA ASN A 140 -12.72 23.19 -14.54
C ASN A 140 -13.66 22.86 -15.72
N GLY A 141 -14.70 22.05 -15.48
CA GLY A 141 -15.72 21.74 -16.49
C GLY A 141 -15.20 20.94 -17.69
N HIS A 142 -14.08 20.23 -17.53
CA HIS A 142 -13.53 19.33 -18.54
C HIS A 142 -13.90 17.88 -18.19
N PHE A 143 -14.38 17.11 -19.16
CA PHE A 143 -14.79 15.73 -18.89
C PHE A 143 -14.86 14.84 -20.13
N SER A 144 -14.76 13.54 -19.90
CA SER A 144 -14.85 12.53 -20.94
C SER A 144 -16.29 12.07 -21.17
N VAL A 145 -16.69 11.88 -22.44
CA VAL A 145 -18.07 11.47 -22.77
C VAL A 145 -18.16 10.41 -23.86
N THR A 146 -19.29 9.70 -23.85
CA THR A 146 -19.86 9.04 -25.03
C THR A 146 -21.36 9.26 -25.05
N GLY A 147 -21.84 10.05 -26.02
CA GLY A 147 -23.26 10.34 -26.17
C GLY A 147 -24.07 9.12 -26.63
N ASN A 148 -25.38 9.11 -26.38
CA ASN A 148 -26.33 8.04 -26.70
C ASN A 148 -26.00 6.66 -26.10
N TYR A 149 -25.05 6.57 -25.18
CA TYR A 149 -24.56 5.29 -24.65
C TYR A 149 -25.66 4.48 -23.93
N PHE A 150 -26.47 5.12 -23.09
CA PHE A 150 -27.54 4.47 -22.33
C PHE A 150 -28.93 4.52 -23.01
N ALA A 151 -29.00 4.92 -24.29
CA ALA A 151 -30.27 5.19 -24.99
C ALA A 151 -31.11 3.93 -25.29
N THR A 152 -30.45 2.79 -25.52
CA THR A 152 -31.10 1.51 -25.86
C THR A 152 -31.04 0.50 -24.72
N SER A 153 -29.87 0.31 -24.09
CA SER A 153 -29.66 -0.58 -22.96
C SER A 153 -28.64 -0.02 -21.96
N GLY A 154 -28.63 -0.55 -20.74
CA GLY A 154 -27.56 -0.31 -19.77
C GLY A 154 -26.28 -1.07 -20.13
N PHE A 155 -25.33 -1.11 -19.20
CA PHE A 155 -24.14 -1.96 -19.32
C PHE A 155 -24.11 -2.98 -18.18
N ASN A 156 -23.87 -4.24 -18.53
CA ASN A 156 -23.83 -5.34 -17.57
C ASN A 156 -22.41 -5.89 -17.51
N ASN A 157 -21.81 -5.84 -16.32
CA ASN A 157 -20.58 -6.53 -15.99
C ASN A 157 -20.76 -7.20 -14.62
N PRO A 158 -21.52 -8.31 -14.55
CA PRO A 158 -21.90 -8.94 -13.29
C PRO A 158 -20.69 -9.17 -12.37
N PRO A 159 -20.77 -8.79 -11.08
CA PRO A 159 -22.00 -8.47 -10.36
C PRO A 159 -22.50 -7.02 -10.51
N LEU A 160 -21.85 -6.17 -11.30
CA LEU A 160 -22.21 -4.75 -11.43
C LEU A 160 -23.05 -4.46 -12.68
N HIS A 161 -24.05 -3.60 -12.53
CA HIS A 161 -24.97 -3.22 -13.60
C HIS A 161 -25.19 -1.72 -13.62
N ALA A 162 -24.82 -1.05 -14.73
CA ALA A 162 -25.23 0.32 -15.01
C ALA A 162 -26.61 0.32 -15.69
N LYS A 163 -27.53 1.16 -15.21
CA LYS A 163 -28.92 1.21 -15.72
C LYS A 163 -28.99 1.77 -17.15
N GLY A 164 -29.95 1.31 -17.94
CA GLY A 164 -30.31 1.92 -19.24
C GLY A 164 -31.59 2.75 -19.15
N ASN A 165 -31.76 3.73 -20.04
CA ASN A 165 -32.80 4.75 -19.91
C ASN A 165 -34.23 4.29 -20.25
N ARG A 166 -34.41 3.12 -20.88
CA ARG A 166 -35.75 2.58 -21.24
C ARG A 166 -36.47 1.82 -20.12
N ASN A 167 -35.80 1.49 -19.01
CA ASN A 167 -36.34 0.65 -17.92
C ASN A 167 -36.29 1.35 -16.54
N GLY A 168 -36.93 2.53 -16.41
CA GLY A 168 -37.27 3.09 -15.10
C GLY A 168 -36.14 3.83 -14.35
N GLY A 169 -35.33 4.61 -15.05
CA GLY A 169 -34.46 5.64 -14.45
C GLY A 169 -33.42 6.13 -15.43
N ALA A 170 -33.27 7.46 -15.56
CA ALA A 170 -32.28 8.06 -16.44
C ALA A 170 -30.87 7.87 -15.86
N ASN A 171 -29.92 7.44 -16.69
CA ASN A 171 -28.51 7.26 -16.39
C ASN A 171 -27.67 8.19 -17.27
N GLY A 172 -26.45 8.49 -16.82
CA GLY A 172 -25.69 9.64 -17.32
C GLY A 172 -26.15 10.91 -16.66
N VAL A 173 -25.89 11.03 -15.35
CA VAL A 173 -26.36 12.15 -14.53
C VAL A 173 -25.29 13.21 -14.38
N TYR A 174 -25.70 14.48 -14.27
CA TYR A 174 -24.79 15.60 -14.02
C TYR A 174 -25.44 16.72 -13.18
N LEU A 175 -24.60 17.63 -12.66
CA LEU A 175 -25.00 18.87 -11.99
C LEU A 175 -23.90 19.93 -12.12
N TYR A 176 -24.21 21.07 -12.73
CA TYR A 176 -23.29 22.22 -12.72
C TYR A 176 -23.30 22.90 -11.34
N GLY A 177 -22.12 23.30 -10.86
CA GLY A 177 -21.94 23.99 -9.59
C GLY A 177 -20.46 24.09 -9.22
N SER A 178 -20.08 25.15 -8.50
CA SER A 178 -18.71 25.36 -8.01
C SER A 178 -18.33 24.45 -6.83
N THR A 179 -19.29 23.70 -6.30
CA THR A 179 -19.10 22.71 -5.23
C THR A 179 -19.75 21.41 -5.64
N SER A 180 -19.20 20.29 -5.16
CA SER A 180 -19.76 18.96 -5.37
C SER A 180 -21.18 18.83 -4.77
N GLY A 181 -22.06 18.10 -5.46
CA GLY A 181 -23.46 17.90 -5.06
C GLY A 181 -24.11 16.74 -5.82
N PHE A 182 -25.25 16.24 -5.33
CA PHE A 182 -25.91 15.07 -5.92
C PHE A 182 -26.43 15.32 -7.35
N PRO A 183 -25.92 14.62 -8.38
CA PRO A 183 -26.29 14.88 -9.76
C PRO A 183 -27.65 14.25 -10.12
N THR A 184 -28.56 15.07 -10.68
CA THR A 184 -29.92 14.66 -11.05
C THR A 184 -30.31 14.96 -12.50
N ASN A 185 -29.60 15.86 -13.19
CA ASN A 185 -29.89 16.20 -14.58
C ASN A 185 -29.34 15.13 -15.52
N THR A 186 -29.94 14.96 -16.69
CA THR A 186 -29.43 14.02 -17.72
C THR A 186 -29.39 14.66 -19.09
N TYR A 187 -28.37 14.35 -19.88
CA TYR A 187 -28.24 14.83 -21.25
C TYR A 187 -27.86 13.69 -22.20
N ASN A 188 -28.63 13.56 -23.29
CA ASN A 188 -28.33 12.67 -24.42
C ASN A 188 -27.97 11.20 -24.05
N SER A 189 -28.52 10.68 -22.95
CA SER A 189 -28.19 9.34 -22.43
C SER A 189 -26.67 9.07 -22.34
N THR A 190 -25.91 10.08 -21.91
CA THR A 190 -24.44 10.11 -22.01
C THR A 190 -23.77 9.21 -20.97
N ASN A 191 -22.70 8.52 -21.35
CA ASN A 191 -21.78 7.92 -20.38
C ASN A 191 -20.64 8.91 -20.10
N TYR A 192 -20.52 9.34 -18.83
CA TYR A 192 -19.46 10.23 -18.34
C TYR A 192 -18.24 9.48 -17.79
N TRP A 193 -18.17 8.16 -18.01
CA TRP A 193 -17.04 7.30 -17.68
C TRP A 193 -16.65 7.33 -16.20
N VAL A 194 -17.66 7.31 -15.34
CA VAL A 194 -17.53 7.13 -13.89
C VAL A 194 -17.71 5.67 -13.54
N ASP A 195 -16.92 5.16 -12.60
CA ASP A 195 -16.92 3.76 -12.17
C ASP A 195 -16.82 3.64 -10.63
N VAL A 196 -17.00 2.42 -10.14
CA VAL A 196 -16.81 2.04 -8.74
C VAL A 196 -15.80 0.93 -8.59
N VAL A 197 -15.14 0.89 -7.43
CA VAL A 197 -14.31 -0.23 -6.99
C VAL A 197 -15.15 -1.08 -6.04
N PHE A 198 -15.87 -2.06 -6.58
CA PHE A 198 -16.72 -2.96 -5.80
C PHE A 198 -15.95 -4.16 -5.29
N ILE A 199 -16.22 -4.53 -4.05
CA ILE A 199 -15.67 -5.71 -3.40
C ILE A 199 -16.86 -6.58 -3.00
N PRO A 200 -17.08 -7.74 -3.66
CA PRO A 200 -18.17 -8.65 -3.28
C PRO A 200 -18.01 -9.08 -1.82
N GLY A 201 -19.09 -9.05 -1.05
CA GLY A 201 -19.10 -9.59 0.31
C GLY A 201 -18.97 -11.12 0.30
N SER A 202 -18.47 -11.70 1.39
CA SER A 202 -18.59 -13.14 1.60
C SER A 202 -20.06 -13.51 1.82
N SER A 203 -20.48 -14.63 1.24
CA SER A 203 -21.80 -15.24 1.39
C SER A 203 -21.74 -16.37 2.41
N THR A 204 -22.81 -16.54 3.18
CA THR A 204 -23.00 -17.63 4.14
C THR A 204 -24.39 -18.26 3.93
N ILE A 205 -24.57 -19.53 4.28
CA ILE A 205 -25.85 -20.25 4.12
C ILE A 205 -26.94 -19.57 4.98
N TRP A 206 -26.62 -19.17 6.21
CA TRP A 206 -27.56 -18.44 7.07
C TRP A 206 -27.14 -16.97 7.24
N PRO A 207 -28.07 -16.03 7.47
CA PRO A 207 -27.72 -14.68 7.92
C PRO A 207 -26.97 -14.68 9.26
N SER A 208 -26.07 -13.73 9.50
CA SER A 208 -25.32 -13.62 10.77
C SER A 208 -26.20 -13.37 12.01
N ALA A 209 -27.40 -12.81 11.81
CA ALA A 209 -28.39 -12.62 12.87
C ALA A 209 -29.24 -13.88 13.17
N ALA A 210 -29.10 -14.95 12.38
CA ALA A 210 -29.86 -16.17 12.61
C ALA A 210 -29.36 -16.87 13.88
N VAL A 211 -30.30 -17.34 14.71
CA VAL A 211 -30.01 -17.99 16.00
C VAL A 211 -30.76 -19.33 16.10
N PRO A 212 -30.16 -20.34 16.78
CA PRO A 212 -30.81 -21.62 17.05
C PRO A 212 -32.03 -21.49 17.97
N THR A 213 -33.05 -22.33 17.73
CA THR A 213 -34.18 -22.47 18.66
C THR A 213 -33.79 -23.29 19.89
N ILE A 214 -32.80 -24.19 19.77
CA ILE A 214 -32.20 -24.92 20.89
C ILE A 214 -30.75 -24.49 20.97
N GLN A 215 -30.45 -23.62 21.93
CA GLN A 215 -29.11 -23.06 22.09
C GLN A 215 -28.09 -24.11 22.54
N ASP A 216 -28.50 -25.09 23.36
CA ASP A 216 -27.62 -26.15 23.84
C ASP A 216 -28.35 -27.49 23.89
N VAL A 217 -27.67 -28.53 23.41
CA VAL A 217 -27.99 -29.94 23.57
C VAL A 217 -26.85 -30.52 24.43
N GLY A 218 -27.21 -31.26 25.49
CA GLY A 218 -26.30 -31.63 26.58
C GLY A 218 -25.16 -32.58 26.19
N ALA A 219 -24.21 -32.78 27.13
CA ALA A 219 -23.02 -33.61 26.96
C ALA A 219 -23.37 -35.08 26.66
N ASP A 220 -23.38 -35.43 25.36
CA ASP A 220 -23.47 -36.82 24.93
C ASP A 220 -22.06 -37.44 24.93
N TRP A 221 -21.29 -37.19 23.87
CA TRP A 221 -19.93 -37.67 23.60
C TRP A 221 -19.27 -36.72 22.57
N PRO A 222 -17.93 -36.70 22.44
CA PRO A 222 -17.27 -35.95 21.36
C PRO A 222 -17.91 -36.27 20.00
N VAL A 223 -18.12 -35.24 19.18
CA VAL A 223 -18.99 -35.33 17.99
C VAL A 223 -18.50 -34.42 16.87
N GLU A 224 -18.57 -34.90 15.62
CA GLU A 224 -18.48 -34.08 14.42
C GLU A 224 -19.88 -33.74 13.95
N LEU A 225 -20.17 -32.45 13.70
CA LEU A 225 -21.47 -31.96 13.27
C LEU A 225 -21.32 -31.11 12.02
N GLY A 226 -22.26 -31.18 11.09
CA GLY A 226 -22.12 -30.47 9.81
C GLY A 226 -23.39 -30.28 9.01
N VAL A 227 -23.20 -29.65 7.86
CA VAL A 227 -24.22 -29.42 6.83
C VAL A 227 -23.68 -29.82 5.45
N SER A 228 -24.53 -30.39 4.61
CA SER A 228 -24.24 -30.55 3.18
C SER A 228 -24.71 -29.30 2.44
N PHE A 229 -23.90 -28.78 1.52
CA PHE A 229 -24.24 -27.56 0.78
C PHE A 229 -23.72 -27.60 -0.66
N LYS A 230 -24.26 -26.74 -1.52
CA LYS A 230 -23.72 -26.43 -2.85
C LYS A 230 -23.73 -24.94 -3.11
N ALA A 231 -22.92 -24.50 -4.07
CA ALA A 231 -22.94 -23.13 -4.58
C ALA A 231 -23.47 -23.09 -6.02
N ASP A 232 -24.23 -22.07 -6.40
CA ASP A 232 -24.69 -21.84 -7.78
C ASP A 232 -23.55 -21.50 -8.75
N THR A 233 -22.45 -20.98 -8.21
CA THR A 233 -21.28 -20.51 -8.96
C THR A 233 -20.01 -21.18 -8.43
N ASN A 234 -18.97 -21.23 -9.27
CA ASN A 234 -17.64 -21.56 -8.79
C ASN A 234 -17.21 -20.51 -7.77
N GLY A 235 -16.29 -20.86 -6.88
CA GLY A 235 -15.71 -19.90 -5.96
C GLY A 235 -14.84 -20.56 -4.90
N TYR A 236 -14.61 -19.86 -3.81
CA TYR A 236 -13.77 -20.33 -2.72
C TYR A 236 -14.54 -20.35 -1.40
N VAL A 237 -14.42 -21.46 -0.67
CA VAL A 237 -14.74 -21.48 0.76
C VAL A 237 -13.51 -20.98 1.50
N THR A 238 -13.65 -19.84 2.16
CA THR A 238 -12.56 -19.18 2.90
C THR A 238 -12.54 -19.57 4.37
N GLY A 239 -13.61 -20.17 4.89
CA GLY A 239 -13.72 -20.55 6.29
C GLY A 239 -15.03 -21.24 6.61
N ILE A 240 -15.13 -21.69 7.86
CA ILE A 240 -16.32 -22.32 8.44
C ILE A 240 -16.72 -21.51 9.66
N ARG A 241 -18.02 -21.45 9.92
CA ARG A 241 -18.56 -20.90 11.15
C ARG A 241 -19.55 -21.87 11.78
N PHE A 242 -19.70 -21.83 13.09
CA PHE A 242 -20.75 -22.57 13.79
C PHE A 242 -21.35 -21.74 14.91
N TYR A 243 -22.58 -22.05 15.32
CA TYR A 243 -23.19 -21.39 16.48
C TYR A 243 -22.80 -22.14 17.77
N LYS A 244 -22.16 -21.41 18.68
CA LYS A 244 -21.64 -21.94 19.95
C LYS A 244 -22.58 -21.63 21.11
N SER A 245 -22.81 -22.63 21.96
CA SER A 245 -23.45 -22.48 23.26
C SER A 245 -22.41 -22.22 24.35
N ALA A 246 -22.83 -21.66 25.49
CA ALA A 246 -21.93 -21.46 26.63
C ALA A 246 -21.34 -22.75 27.22
N ALA A 247 -22.01 -23.89 27.04
CA ALA A 247 -21.56 -25.19 27.52
C ALA A 247 -20.66 -25.92 26.51
N ASN A 248 -20.69 -25.55 25.22
CA ASN A 248 -19.82 -26.09 24.20
C ASN A 248 -18.40 -25.55 24.37
N THR A 249 -17.64 -26.23 25.22
CA THR A 249 -16.28 -25.87 25.61
C THR A 249 -15.28 -26.86 25.00
N GLY A 250 -13.98 -26.60 25.18
CA GLY A 250 -12.92 -27.42 24.60
C GLY A 250 -12.51 -26.96 23.20
N THR A 251 -11.67 -27.77 22.55
CA THR A 251 -11.16 -27.47 21.22
C THR A 251 -12.22 -27.76 20.17
N HIS A 252 -12.42 -26.80 19.26
CA HIS A 252 -13.25 -26.95 18.07
C HIS A 252 -12.38 -26.95 16.82
N VAL A 253 -12.66 -27.87 15.89
CA VAL A 253 -11.93 -27.98 14.62
C VAL A 253 -12.93 -27.92 13.48
N ALA A 254 -12.83 -26.93 12.61
CA ALA A 254 -13.58 -26.83 11.37
C ALA A 254 -13.00 -27.74 10.30
N ASN A 255 -13.86 -28.37 9.50
CA ASN A 255 -13.48 -29.18 8.36
C ASN A 255 -14.38 -28.93 7.16
N LEU A 256 -13.77 -28.95 5.98
CA LEU A 256 -14.47 -28.96 4.70
C LEU A 256 -14.12 -30.24 3.95
N TRP A 257 -15.14 -30.95 3.48
CA TRP A 257 -15.02 -32.23 2.78
C TRP A 257 -15.69 -32.15 1.42
N ASP A 258 -15.20 -32.95 0.47
CA ASP A 258 -16.02 -33.30 -0.69
C ASP A 258 -17.11 -34.32 -0.31
N ASN A 259 -18.06 -34.56 -1.20
CA ASN A 259 -19.15 -35.51 -0.93
C ASN A 259 -18.68 -36.98 -0.79
N ALA A 260 -17.46 -37.31 -1.22
CA ALA A 260 -16.88 -38.65 -1.08
C ALA A 260 -16.16 -38.84 0.27
N GLY A 261 -16.05 -37.78 1.09
CA GLY A 261 -15.42 -37.81 2.40
C GLY A 261 -13.93 -37.51 2.41
N LYS A 262 -13.38 -36.98 1.31
CA LYS A 262 -12.00 -36.48 1.30
C LYS A 262 -11.95 -35.10 1.91
N LEU A 263 -11.09 -34.94 2.93
CA LEU A 263 -10.81 -33.66 3.57
C LEU A 263 -10.15 -32.70 2.57
N GLN A 264 -10.76 -31.53 2.38
CA GLN A 264 -10.27 -30.47 1.51
C GLN A 264 -9.51 -29.41 2.31
N ALA A 265 -10.00 -29.07 3.50
CA ALA A 265 -9.31 -28.18 4.44
C ALA A 265 -9.79 -28.40 5.88
N THR A 266 -8.93 -28.00 6.82
CA THR A 266 -9.22 -28.01 8.26
C THR A 266 -8.63 -26.76 8.92
N ALA A 267 -9.25 -26.28 9.99
CA ALA A 267 -8.73 -25.19 10.81
C ALA A 267 -9.25 -25.29 12.24
N THR A 268 -8.41 -24.98 13.22
CA THR A 268 -8.79 -24.97 14.65
C THR A 268 -9.32 -23.59 15.03
N PHE A 269 -10.49 -23.53 15.66
CA PHE A 269 -11.01 -22.27 16.19
C PHE A 269 -10.16 -21.78 17.37
N THR A 270 -9.83 -20.48 17.39
CA THR A 270 -9.06 -19.84 18.46
C THR A 270 -9.74 -18.52 18.86
N GLY A 271 -9.69 -18.16 20.14
CA GLY A 271 -10.25 -16.89 20.62
C GLY A 271 -11.78 -16.81 20.53
N GLU A 272 -12.46 -17.95 20.65
CA GLU A 272 -13.92 -18.03 20.56
C GLU A 272 -14.62 -17.28 21.71
N SER A 273 -15.76 -16.65 21.42
CA SER A 273 -16.62 -16.09 22.46
C SER A 273 -17.33 -17.19 23.25
N ALA A 274 -17.93 -16.82 24.39
CA ALA A 274 -18.67 -17.74 25.24
C ALA A 274 -19.92 -18.30 24.53
N TRP A 275 -20.57 -17.53 23.66
CA TRP A 275 -21.76 -17.96 22.92
C TRP A 275 -21.89 -17.18 21.60
N GLY A 276 -22.72 -17.67 20.69
CA GLY A 276 -23.00 -17.05 19.39
C GLY A 276 -22.17 -17.64 18.26
N TRP A 277 -22.26 -17.04 17.07
CA TRP A 277 -21.50 -17.46 15.89
C TRP A 277 -19.98 -17.34 16.11
N GLN A 278 -19.27 -18.44 15.97
CA GLN A 278 -17.81 -18.50 15.89
C GLN A 278 -17.41 -18.71 14.45
N GLN A 279 -16.34 -18.07 14.00
CA GLN A 279 -15.81 -18.24 12.66
C GLN A 279 -14.31 -18.50 12.71
N VAL A 280 -13.85 -19.44 11.88
CA VAL A 280 -12.43 -19.64 11.59
C VAL A 280 -12.22 -19.62 10.09
N ASN A 281 -11.16 -18.95 9.65
CA ASN A 281 -10.75 -18.95 8.25
C ASN A 281 -9.72 -20.04 8.01
N PHE A 282 -9.74 -20.65 6.83
CA PHE A 282 -8.68 -21.54 6.39
C PHE A 282 -7.44 -20.72 6.03
N SER A 283 -6.25 -21.28 6.28
CA SER A 283 -4.97 -20.66 5.88
C SER A 283 -4.85 -20.52 4.36
N ASN A 284 -5.50 -21.42 3.61
CA ASN A 284 -5.66 -21.34 2.17
C ASN A 284 -7.16 -21.52 1.82
N PRO A 285 -7.79 -20.57 1.11
CA PRO A 285 -9.15 -20.75 0.60
C PRO A 285 -9.27 -21.98 -0.30
N VAL A 286 -10.37 -22.71 -0.21
CA VAL A 286 -10.61 -23.94 -0.98
C VAL A 286 -11.52 -23.66 -2.15
N ALA A 287 -11.04 -23.90 -3.38
CA ALA A 287 -11.85 -23.80 -4.58
C ALA A 287 -12.95 -24.88 -4.58
N ILE A 288 -14.19 -24.46 -4.85
CA ILE A 288 -15.35 -25.34 -5.03
C ILE A 288 -16.00 -25.10 -6.40
N THR A 289 -16.55 -26.17 -6.97
CA THR A 289 -17.21 -26.12 -8.28
C THR A 289 -18.70 -25.88 -8.13
N ALA A 290 -19.27 -25.05 -9.00
CA ALA A 290 -20.70 -24.79 -9.08
C ALA A 290 -21.50 -26.09 -9.13
N ASN A 291 -22.66 -26.10 -8.46
CA ASN A 291 -23.61 -27.20 -8.39
C ASN A 291 -23.04 -28.53 -7.88
N THR A 292 -21.87 -28.52 -7.26
CA THR A 292 -21.25 -29.70 -6.63
C THR A 292 -21.53 -29.66 -5.13
N VAL A 293 -21.87 -30.82 -4.55
CA VAL A 293 -22.17 -30.94 -3.11
C VAL A 293 -20.87 -31.11 -2.32
N TYR A 294 -20.75 -30.35 -1.24
CA TYR A 294 -19.67 -30.41 -0.26
C TYR A 294 -20.26 -30.55 1.14
N VAL A 295 -19.43 -30.90 2.12
CA VAL A 295 -19.82 -30.99 3.53
C VAL A 295 -18.95 -30.05 4.35
N ALA A 296 -19.59 -29.15 5.09
CA ALA A 296 -18.96 -28.32 6.09
C ALA A 296 -19.26 -28.89 7.46
N SER A 297 -18.25 -29.06 8.31
CA SER A 297 -18.42 -29.59 9.66
C SER A 297 -17.52 -28.91 10.68
N TYR A 298 -17.83 -29.11 11.96
CA TYR A 298 -16.90 -28.89 13.05
C TYR A 298 -16.92 -30.06 14.02
N HIS A 299 -15.77 -30.37 14.61
CA HIS A 299 -15.62 -31.31 15.71
C HIS A 299 -15.72 -30.59 17.05
N SER A 300 -16.54 -31.11 17.98
CA SER A 300 -16.56 -30.72 19.38
C SER A 300 -16.04 -31.85 20.25
N THR A 301 -15.11 -31.53 21.16
CA THR A 301 -14.52 -32.48 22.10
C THR A 301 -15.37 -32.73 23.34
N THR A 302 -16.37 -31.88 23.61
CA THR A 302 -17.23 -31.99 24.81
C THR A 302 -18.62 -32.52 24.51
N GLY A 303 -19.03 -32.56 23.24
CA GLY A 303 -20.32 -33.12 22.86
C GLY A 303 -21.50 -32.23 23.25
N HIS A 304 -21.30 -30.91 23.32
CA HIS A 304 -22.36 -29.92 23.42
C HIS A 304 -22.54 -29.22 22.07
N TRP A 305 -23.77 -28.88 21.67
CA TRP A 305 -24.01 -28.17 20.41
C TRP A 305 -25.38 -27.48 20.35
N SER A 306 -25.53 -26.55 19.41
CA SER A 306 -26.82 -25.92 19.09
C SER A 306 -27.58 -26.70 18.01
N ALA A 307 -28.92 -26.72 18.08
CA ALA A 307 -29.74 -27.49 17.15
C ALA A 307 -31.11 -26.88 16.83
N ASN A 308 -31.63 -27.19 15.65
CA ASN A 308 -33.07 -27.17 15.36
C ASN A 308 -33.49 -28.53 14.83
N TRP A 309 -34.31 -29.26 15.61
CA TRP A 309 -34.81 -30.57 15.20
C TRP A 309 -35.73 -30.46 13.99
N SER A 310 -35.60 -31.41 13.06
CA SER A 310 -36.45 -31.51 11.86
C SER A 310 -36.43 -30.30 10.92
N TYR A 311 -35.45 -29.39 11.06
CA TYR A 311 -35.32 -28.19 10.23
C TYR A 311 -35.32 -28.50 8.72
N PHE A 312 -34.59 -29.54 8.30
CA PHE A 312 -34.49 -29.95 6.89
C PHE A 312 -35.56 -30.98 6.47
N ALA A 313 -36.58 -31.23 7.29
CA ALA A 313 -37.57 -32.27 7.00
C ALA A 313 -38.50 -31.92 5.82
N THR A 314 -38.77 -30.63 5.59
CA THR A 314 -39.74 -30.16 4.58
C THR A 314 -39.16 -29.15 3.59
N ALA A 315 -38.14 -28.37 3.98
CA ALA A 315 -37.48 -27.37 3.13
C ALA A 315 -35.98 -27.23 3.48
N GLY A 316 -35.18 -26.81 2.50
CA GLY A 316 -33.78 -26.45 2.66
C GLY A 316 -33.61 -24.97 2.99
N VAL A 317 -32.37 -24.48 3.02
CA VAL A 317 -32.04 -23.06 3.06
C VAL A 317 -31.52 -22.67 1.68
N ASP A 318 -32.31 -21.89 0.94
CA ASP A 318 -31.89 -21.26 -0.30
C ASP A 318 -31.50 -19.81 -0.01
N ASN A 319 -30.20 -19.55 0.07
CA ASN A 319 -29.63 -18.21 0.19
C ASN A 319 -28.57 -18.01 -0.91
N PRO A 320 -28.99 -17.77 -2.17
CA PRO A 320 -28.08 -17.69 -3.31
C PRO A 320 -26.87 -16.77 -3.05
N PRO A 321 -25.65 -17.21 -3.40
CA PRO A 321 -25.34 -18.37 -4.23
C PRO A 321 -25.29 -19.71 -3.46
N LEU A 322 -25.58 -19.76 -2.16
CA LEU A 322 -25.43 -20.96 -1.34
C LEU A 322 -26.78 -21.66 -1.05
N HIS A 323 -26.75 -22.98 -1.08
CA HIS A 323 -27.93 -23.82 -0.90
C HIS A 323 -27.62 -24.98 0.03
N ALA A 324 -28.35 -25.07 1.15
CA ALA A 324 -28.53 -26.30 1.91
C ALA A 324 -29.89 -26.91 1.51
N LEU A 325 -29.91 -28.17 1.09
CA LEU A 325 -31.05 -28.86 0.51
C LEU A 325 -32.02 -29.42 1.57
N ALA A 326 -33.27 -29.66 1.14
CA ALA A 326 -34.27 -30.36 1.94
C ALA A 326 -34.08 -31.88 1.83
N LYS A 327 -34.53 -32.62 2.86
CA LYS A 327 -34.64 -34.08 2.80
C LYS A 327 -35.47 -34.51 1.57
N GLY A 328 -34.87 -35.29 0.68
CA GLY A 328 -35.57 -35.93 -0.45
C GLY A 328 -35.52 -35.21 -1.80
N ARG A 329 -34.90 -34.03 -1.93
CA ARG A 329 -34.58 -33.39 -3.24
C ARG A 329 -33.08 -33.51 -3.59
N GLY A 330 -32.48 -34.66 -3.29
CA GLY A 330 -31.04 -34.90 -3.45
C GLY A 330 -30.50 -36.20 -2.83
N GLY A 331 -31.33 -36.95 -2.09
CA GLY A 331 -31.05 -38.33 -1.68
C GLY A 331 -30.66 -38.55 -0.21
N THR A 332 -30.15 -37.53 0.50
CA THR A 332 -29.66 -37.68 1.89
C THR A 332 -30.03 -36.45 2.73
N PRO A 333 -30.45 -36.58 4.00
CA PRO A 333 -30.68 -35.43 4.88
C PRO A 333 -29.42 -34.56 5.10
N ASP A 334 -29.60 -33.24 5.13
CA ASP A 334 -28.47 -32.30 5.10
C ASP A 334 -27.77 -32.07 6.44
N GLY A 335 -28.43 -32.40 7.55
CA GLY A 335 -27.78 -32.46 8.86
C GLY A 335 -26.83 -33.63 8.93
N ARG A 336 -25.53 -33.37 9.09
CA ARG A 336 -24.48 -34.39 9.15
C ARG A 336 -23.97 -34.53 10.57
N PHE A 337 -23.73 -35.76 11.01
CA PHE A 337 -23.12 -36.01 12.31
C PHE A 337 -22.30 -37.30 12.35
N GLU A 338 -21.36 -37.40 13.28
CA GLU A 338 -20.70 -38.65 13.68
C GLU A 338 -20.17 -38.53 15.11
N TYR A 339 -20.40 -39.54 15.95
CA TYR A 339 -19.84 -39.56 17.30
C TYR A 339 -18.44 -40.17 17.29
N GLY A 340 -17.48 -39.54 17.98
CA GLY A 340 -16.11 -40.02 18.06
C GLY A 340 -15.15 -38.99 18.63
N SER A 341 -14.12 -39.47 19.35
CA SER A 341 -13.10 -38.64 19.98
C SER A 341 -12.17 -37.92 19.00
N SER A 342 -12.17 -38.33 17.73
CA SER A 342 -11.38 -37.73 16.65
C SER A 342 -12.29 -37.13 15.58
N SER A 343 -11.84 -36.05 14.97
CA SER A 343 -12.50 -35.49 13.80
C SER A 343 -12.47 -36.48 12.63
N VAL A 344 -13.64 -36.73 12.05
CA VAL A 344 -13.86 -37.69 10.96
C VAL A 344 -14.95 -37.17 10.02
N PHE A 345 -14.98 -37.64 8.77
CA PHE A 345 -16.05 -37.29 7.85
C PHE A 345 -17.42 -37.74 8.42
N PRO A 346 -18.40 -36.84 8.56
CA PRO A 346 -19.67 -37.20 9.20
C PRO A 346 -20.56 -38.00 8.25
N THR A 347 -20.55 -39.33 8.40
CA THR A 347 -21.26 -40.24 7.47
C THR A 347 -22.75 -40.35 7.78
N ARG A 348 -23.16 -40.16 9.04
CA ARG A 348 -24.57 -40.22 9.44
C ARG A 348 -25.28 -38.92 9.11
N THR A 349 -26.56 -39.05 8.78
CA THR A 349 -27.39 -37.94 8.31
C THR A 349 -28.75 -37.92 8.96
N ASN A 350 -29.28 -36.74 9.27
CA ASN A 350 -30.66 -36.54 9.74
C ASN A 350 -31.20 -35.15 9.31
N SER A 351 -32.44 -34.85 9.68
CA SER A 351 -33.09 -33.57 9.33
C SER A 351 -32.78 -32.42 10.30
N THR A 352 -31.75 -32.53 11.14
CA THR A 352 -31.38 -31.50 12.11
C THR A 352 -30.51 -30.42 11.47
N ASN A 353 -30.76 -29.16 11.80
CA ASN A 353 -29.78 -28.10 11.57
C ASN A 353 -28.88 -27.96 12.79
N TYR A 354 -27.59 -28.30 12.64
CA TYR A 354 -26.56 -28.17 13.69
C TYR A 354 -25.87 -26.80 13.70
N TRP A 355 -26.38 -25.85 12.92
CA TRP A 355 -25.92 -24.47 12.85
C TRP A 355 -24.43 -24.36 12.46
N VAL A 356 -24.03 -25.17 11.49
CA VAL A 356 -22.71 -25.14 10.85
C VAL A 356 -22.85 -24.52 9.48
N ASP A 357 -21.99 -23.58 9.15
CA ASP A 357 -22.10 -22.74 7.96
C ASP A 357 -20.72 -22.48 7.34
N VAL A 358 -20.72 -22.03 6.09
CA VAL A 358 -19.53 -21.74 5.29
C VAL A 358 -19.41 -20.26 5.02
N VAL A 359 -18.17 -19.78 4.93
CA VAL A 359 -17.84 -18.45 4.41
C VAL A 359 -17.39 -18.64 2.96
N PHE A 360 -18.22 -18.24 2.01
CA PHE A 360 -18.01 -18.44 0.58
C PHE A 360 -17.78 -17.11 -0.14
N THR A 361 -16.87 -17.11 -1.10
CA THR A 361 -16.69 -16.00 -2.04
C THR A 361 -16.79 -16.56 -3.45
N SER A 362 -17.68 -16.01 -4.28
CA SER A 362 -17.81 -16.45 -5.67
C SER A 362 -16.57 -16.10 -6.50
N ASP A 363 -16.22 -16.98 -7.44
CA ASP A 363 -15.17 -16.73 -8.43
C ASP A 363 -15.53 -15.53 -9.32
N SER A 364 -14.51 -14.96 -9.96
CA SER A 364 -14.73 -14.05 -11.09
C SER A 364 -15.61 -14.70 -12.13
N THR A 365 -16.74 -14.06 -12.45
CA THR A 365 -17.47 -14.36 -13.67
C THR A 365 -16.53 -14.19 -14.87
N THR A 366 -16.57 -15.14 -15.79
CA THR A 366 -15.90 -15.05 -17.09
C THR A 366 -16.45 -13.82 -17.83
N ALA A 367 -15.60 -12.86 -18.18
CA ALA A 367 -15.99 -11.65 -18.89
C ALA A 367 -16.24 -11.97 -20.37
N THR A 368 -17.42 -11.62 -20.89
CA THR A 368 -17.73 -11.68 -22.33
C THR A 368 -16.71 -10.86 -23.13
N PRO A 369 -16.37 -11.25 -24.37
CA PRO A 369 -15.44 -10.48 -25.17
C PRO A 369 -16.01 -9.09 -25.49
N SER A 370 -15.14 -8.08 -25.55
CA SER A 370 -15.45 -6.70 -25.93
C SER A 370 -14.38 -6.18 -26.88
N ILE A 371 -14.77 -5.39 -27.89
CA ILE A 371 -13.81 -4.78 -28.83
C ILE A 371 -13.28 -3.48 -28.21
N THR A 372 -11.96 -3.43 -27.98
CA THR A 372 -11.27 -2.26 -27.42
C THR A 372 -10.65 -1.38 -28.50
N THR A 373 -10.46 -1.90 -29.71
CA THR A 373 -10.07 -1.11 -30.88
C THR A 373 -10.74 -1.67 -32.12
N GLN A 374 -11.54 -0.85 -32.79
CA GLN A 374 -12.23 -1.22 -34.02
C GLN A 374 -11.26 -1.29 -35.21
N PRO A 375 -11.52 -2.15 -36.20
CA PRO A 375 -10.75 -2.13 -37.44
C PRO A 375 -10.97 -0.82 -38.20
N ALA A 376 -9.89 -0.25 -38.72
CA ALA A 376 -9.91 0.98 -39.52
C ALA A 376 -10.06 0.66 -41.02
N SER A 377 -10.83 1.48 -41.74
CA SER A 377 -10.92 1.43 -43.20
C SER A 377 -9.54 1.62 -43.85
N GLN A 378 -9.28 0.92 -44.96
CA GLN A 378 -7.99 0.91 -45.65
C GLN A 378 -8.16 1.37 -47.10
N SER A 379 -7.19 2.13 -47.61
CA SER A 379 -7.14 2.55 -49.02
C SER A 379 -5.86 2.04 -49.66
N VAL A 380 -5.98 1.30 -50.76
CA VAL A 380 -4.84 0.73 -51.50
C VAL A 380 -5.01 0.92 -53.01
N THR A 381 -3.94 0.75 -53.76
CA THR A 381 -4.00 0.71 -55.24
C THR A 381 -4.12 -0.74 -55.70
N ALA A 382 -4.84 -0.99 -56.79
CA ALA A 382 -4.97 -2.34 -57.36
C ALA A 382 -3.60 -3.01 -57.54
N GLY A 383 -3.48 -4.25 -57.05
CA GLY A 383 -2.25 -5.04 -56.97
C GLY A 383 -1.59 -5.08 -55.59
N GLN A 384 -1.98 -4.19 -54.66
CA GLN A 384 -1.46 -4.16 -53.28
C GLN A 384 -2.35 -4.92 -52.29
N THR A 385 -1.81 -5.27 -51.12
CA THR A 385 -2.54 -5.89 -50.00
C THR A 385 -2.97 -4.84 -48.97
N ALA A 386 -4.08 -5.06 -48.27
CA ALA A 386 -4.53 -4.26 -47.12
C ALA A 386 -4.56 -5.09 -45.83
N THR A 387 -4.24 -4.49 -44.68
CA THR A 387 -4.27 -5.18 -43.38
C THR A 387 -5.30 -4.54 -42.44
N PHE A 388 -6.17 -5.35 -41.86
CA PHE A 388 -7.13 -4.97 -40.83
C PHE A 388 -6.74 -5.62 -39.50
N SER A 389 -6.83 -4.88 -38.40
CA SER A 389 -6.53 -5.36 -37.06
C SER A 389 -7.64 -5.01 -36.08
N VAL A 390 -7.77 -5.81 -35.02
CA VAL A 390 -8.71 -5.60 -33.92
C VAL A 390 -8.00 -5.81 -32.59
N ALA A 391 -8.35 -5.03 -31.57
CA ALA A 391 -8.01 -5.33 -30.19
C ALA A 391 -9.29 -5.70 -29.43
N ALA A 392 -9.22 -6.74 -28.61
CA ALA A 392 -10.36 -7.20 -27.82
C ALA A 392 -9.92 -7.60 -26.40
N ALA A 393 -10.78 -7.34 -25.44
CA ALA A 393 -10.64 -7.75 -24.04
C ALA A 393 -11.72 -8.78 -23.68
N GLY A 394 -11.49 -9.60 -22.67
CA GLY A 394 -12.41 -10.65 -22.21
C GLY A 394 -11.62 -11.81 -21.61
N THR A 395 -12.31 -12.75 -20.96
CA THR A 395 -11.61 -13.93 -20.39
C THR A 395 -11.00 -14.77 -21.52
N ALA A 396 -9.71 -15.08 -21.40
CA ALA A 396 -9.01 -15.94 -22.35
C ALA A 396 -9.46 -17.42 -22.22
N PRO A 397 -9.34 -18.24 -23.28
CA PRO A 397 -8.85 -17.89 -24.61
C PRO A 397 -9.90 -17.10 -25.43
N LEU A 398 -9.45 -16.03 -26.09
CA LEU A 398 -10.24 -15.35 -27.12
C LEU A 398 -10.01 -16.05 -28.46
N THR A 399 -11.08 -16.21 -29.22
CA THR A 399 -11.07 -16.77 -30.58
C THR A 399 -11.62 -15.73 -31.55
N TYR A 400 -11.06 -15.67 -32.76
CA TYR A 400 -11.41 -14.67 -33.77
C TYR A 400 -11.92 -15.34 -35.04
N GLN A 401 -12.80 -14.66 -35.78
CA GLN A 401 -13.19 -15.06 -37.12
C GLN A 401 -13.51 -13.83 -37.97
N TRP A 402 -12.67 -13.53 -38.96
CA TRP A 402 -12.90 -12.43 -39.90
C TRP A 402 -13.93 -12.80 -40.97
N LYS A 403 -14.68 -11.79 -41.43
CA LYS A 403 -15.70 -11.86 -42.46
C LYS A 403 -15.48 -10.76 -43.51
N LYS A 404 -15.67 -11.08 -44.80
CA LYS A 404 -15.77 -10.13 -45.92
C LYS A 404 -17.23 -10.09 -46.37
N ASN A 405 -17.86 -8.92 -46.38
CA ASN A 405 -19.27 -8.75 -46.74
C ASN A 405 -20.19 -9.76 -46.02
N ASN A 406 -19.99 -9.90 -44.70
CA ASN A 406 -20.65 -10.86 -43.80
C ASN A 406 -20.37 -12.36 -44.04
N VAL A 407 -19.53 -12.74 -45.01
CA VAL A 407 -19.13 -14.12 -45.27
C VAL A 407 -17.80 -14.43 -44.58
N ALA A 408 -17.73 -15.53 -43.82
CA ALA A 408 -16.52 -15.92 -43.09
C ALA A 408 -15.35 -16.22 -44.05
N ILE A 409 -14.18 -15.69 -43.74
CA ILE A 409 -12.94 -15.94 -44.47
C ILE A 409 -12.24 -17.15 -43.83
N SER A 410 -12.07 -18.22 -44.62
CA SER A 410 -11.44 -19.45 -44.13
C SER A 410 -10.04 -19.20 -43.57
N GLY A 411 -9.76 -19.70 -42.36
CA GLY A 411 -8.46 -19.61 -41.70
C GLY A 411 -8.10 -18.25 -41.07
N ALA A 412 -8.94 -17.22 -41.23
CA ALA A 412 -8.69 -15.89 -40.69
C ALA A 412 -9.12 -15.79 -39.20
N THR A 413 -8.37 -16.48 -38.32
CA THR A 413 -8.71 -16.65 -36.89
C THR A 413 -7.77 -15.91 -35.93
N SER A 414 -7.01 -14.93 -36.44
CA SER A 414 -6.09 -14.09 -35.66
C SER A 414 -6.68 -12.70 -35.40
N SER A 415 -6.06 -11.93 -34.50
CA SER A 415 -6.42 -10.54 -34.20
C SER A 415 -6.16 -9.56 -35.36
N ALA A 416 -5.53 -10.02 -36.45
CA ALA A 416 -5.36 -9.26 -37.68
C ALA A 416 -5.57 -10.15 -38.92
N TYR A 417 -5.98 -9.54 -40.02
CA TYR A 417 -6.16 -10.17 -41.32
C TYR A 417 -5.58 -9.28 -42.44
N THR A 418 -4.72 -9.85 -43.29
CA THR A 418 -4.18 -9.20 -44.48
C THR A 418 -4.83 -9.80 -45.73
N THR A 419 -5.35 -8.94 -46.61
CA THR A 419 -5.97 -9.38 -47.86
C THR A 419 -4.93 -9.99 -48.82
N PRO A 420 -5.33 -10.86 -49.76
CA PRO A 420 -4.58 -11.06 -50.99
C PRO A 420 -4.41 -9.75 -51.78
N ALA A 421 -3.58 -9.77 -52.83
CA ALA A 421 -3.44 -8.64 -53.74
C ALA A 421 -4.82 -8.20 -54.26
N THR A 422 -5.16 -6.94 -54.03
CA THR A 422 -6.51 -6.39 -54.28
C THR A 422 -6.72 -6.07 -55.75
N ALA A 423 -7.93 -6.30 -56.25
CA ALA A 423 -8.35 -5.85 -57.57
C ALA A 423 -9.35 -4.68 -57.42
N THR A 424 -9.59 -3.93 -58.49
CA THR A 424 -10.59 -2.85 -58.47
C THR A 424 -12.01 -3.37 -58.15
N SER A 425 -12.28 -4.65 -58.37
CA SER A 425 -13.53 -5.30 -57.97
C SER A 425 -13.69 -5.49 -56.46
N ASP A 426 -12.63 -5.31 -55.67
CA ASP A 426 -12.69 -5.37 -54.20
C ASP A 426 -13.08 -4.02 -53.57
N ASP A 427 -13.18 -2.95 -54.36
CA ASP A 427 -13.55 -1.62 -53.89
C ASP A 427 -14.94 -1.63 -53.23
N GLY A 428 -15.02 -1.03 -52.04
CA GLY A 428 -16.23 -1.01 -51.21
C GLY A 428 -16.48 -2.27 -50.38
N ALA A 429 -15.62 -3.29 -50.43
CA ALA A 429 -15.77 -4.48 -49.59
C ALA A 429 -15.66 -4.11 -48.09
N GLN A 430 -16.54 -4.69 -47.26
CA GLN A 430 -16.59 -4.46 -45.82
C GLN A 430 -15.99 -5.64 -45.04
N PHE A 431 -15.14 -5.35 -44.07
CA PHE A 431 -14.52 -6.33 -43.18
C PHE A 431 -15.01 -6.19 -41.74
N THR A 432 -15.45 -7.30 -41.15
CA THR A 432 -15.84 -7.41 -39.73
C THR A 432 -15.17 -8.62 -39.09
N VAL A 433 -15.06 -8.63 -37.76
CA VAL A 433 -14.54 -9.77 -37.00
C VAL A 433 -15.45 -10.10 -35.83
N VAL A 434 -15.71 -11.40 -35.65
CA VAL A 434 -16.39 -11.93 -34.47
C VAL A 434 -15.33 -12.42 -33.48
N VAL A 435 -15.41 -11.98 -32.23
CA VAL A 435 -14.54 -12.42 -31.14
C VAL A 435 -15.35 -13.17 -30.10
N SER A 436 -14.91 -14.37 -29.71
CA SER A 436 -15.64 -15.28 -28.83
C SER A 436 -14.79 -15.87 -27.70
N ASN A 437 -15.43 -16.16 -26.57
CA ASN A 437 -14.91 -17.01 -25.49
C ASN A 437 -16.06 -17.82 -24.88
N THR A 438 -15.81 -18.52 -23.76
CA THR A 438 -16.82 -19.33 -23.06
C THR A 438 -17.99 -18.52 -22.47
N ALA A 439 -17.83 -17.21 -22.27
CA ALA A 439 -18.87 -16.34 -21.73
C ALA A 439 -19.78 -15.75 -22.82
N GLY A 440 -19.30 -15.62 -24.05
CA GLY A 440 -20.11 -15.08 -25.16
C GLY A 440 -19.30 -14.60 -26.35
N THR A 441 -19.94 -13.77 -27.19
CA THR A 441 -19.35 -13.28 -28.45
C THR A 441 -19.65 -11.79 -28.68
N VAL A 442 -18.75 -11.08 -29.34
CA VAL A 442 -18.94 -9.69 -29.82
C VAL A 442 -18.53 -9.59 -31.29
N THR A 443 -19.17 -8.69 -32.06
CA THR A 443 -18.80 -8.41 -33.46
C THR A 443 -18.31 -6.96 -33.57
N SER A 444 -17.24 -6.74 -34.33
CA SER A 444 -16.70 -5.39 -34.62
C SER A 444 -17.64 -4.55 -35.50
N SER A 445 -17.39 -3.25 -35.56
CA SER A 445 -17.89 -2.43 -36.67
C SER A 445 -17.24 -2.84 -38.00
N GLY A 446 -17.88 -2.49 -39.12
CA GLY A 446 -17.36 -2.74 -40.45
C GLY A 446 -16.29 -1.72 -40.87
N ALA A 447 -15.14 -2.21 -41.33
CA ALA A 447 -14.12 -1.41 -41.98
C ALA A 447 -14.24 -1.53 -43.51
N THR A 448 -14.16 -0.42 -44.24
CA THR A 448 -14.28 -0.41 -45.70
C THR A 448 -12.90 -0.49 -46.36
N LEU A 449 -12.77 -1.32 -47.40
CA LEU A 449 -11.63 -1.33 -48.31
C LEU A 449 -11.91 -0.45 -49.52
N THR A 450 -11.06 0.55 -49.76
CA THR A 450 -11.09 1.38 -50.97
C THR A 450 -9.94 0.98 -51.89
N VAL A 451 -10.22 0.67 -53.16
CA VAL A 451 -9.21 0.26 -54.14
C VAL A 451 -9.19 1.22 -55.33
N SER A 452 -8.14 2.04 -55.42
CA SER A 452 -7.96 3.03 -56.49
C SER A 452 -7.17 2.47 -57.67
N THR A 453 -7.39 3.03 -58.86
CA THR A 453 -6.60 2.76 -60.09
C THR A 453 -5.26 3.49 -60.06
N VAL A 454 -4.23 2.94 -60.72
CA VAL A 454 -2.91 3.57 -60.86
C VAL A 454 -3.02 4.82 -61.77
N SER A 455 -2.61 6.00 -61.29
CA SER A 455 -2.61 7.26 -62.06
C SER A 455 -1.36 7.37 -62.94
N THR A 456 -1.51 7.84 -64.19
CA THR A 456 -0.40 8.02 -65.16
C THR A 456 0.20 9.42 -65.17
N THR A 457 -0.42 10.40 -64.51
CA THR A 457 0.01 11.81 -64.51
C THR A 457 0.98 12.09 -63.37
N LEU A 458 2.20 12.56 -63.67
CA LEU A 458 3.20 12.91 -62.65
C LEU A 458 2.76 14.13 -61.83
N GLN A 459 2.81 14.03 -60.50
CA GLN A 459 2.48 15.11 -59.57
C GLN A 459 3.41 15.07 -58.34
N VAL A 460 3.69 16.24 -57.74
CA VAL A 460 4.39 16.32 -56.44
C VAL A 460 3.39 16.04 -55.31
N SER A 461 3.57 14.92 -54.61
CA SER A 461 2.65 14.48 -53.54
C SER A 461 2.92 15.14 -52.19
N THR A 462 4.13 15.65 -51.94
CA THR A 462 4.45 16.36 -50.69
C THR A 462 3.63 17.63 -50.55
N ALA A 463 2.88 17.76 -49.44
CA ALA A 463 2.01 18.90 -49.19
C ALA A 463 2.75 20.13 -48.66
N GLN A 464 3.68 19.91 -47.73
CA GLN A 464 4.46 20.92 -47.01
C GLN A 464 5.76 20.31 -46.48
N LEU A 465 6.75 21.16 -46.19
CA LEU A 465 8.00 20.76 -45.53
C LEU A 465 8.03 21.34 -44.10
N PRO A 466 8.57 20.61 -43.12
CA PRO A 466 8.69 21.11 -41.75
C PRO A 466 9.69 22.28 -41.67
N GLY A 467 9.52 23.14 -40.67
CA GLY A 467 10.52 24.15 -40.30
C GLY A 467 11.80 23.53 -39.74
N GLY A 468 12.86 24.33 -39.62
CA GLY A 468 14.15 23.93 -39.05
C GLY A 468 14.62 24.87 -37.94
N PHE A 469 15.76 24.56 -37.35
CA PHE A 469 16.42 25.42 -36.38
C PHE A 469 17.83 25.76 -36.82
N VAL A 470 18.32 26.95 -36.46
CA VAL A 470 19.73 27.31 -36.63
C VAL A 470 20.60 26.28 -35.89
N ALA A 471 21.68 25.83 -36.54
CA ALA A 471 22.61 24.79 -36.08
C ALA A 471 22.01 23.38 -35.85
N GLY A 472 20.70 23.19 -36.07
CA GLY A 472 20.05 21.89 -36.01
C GLY A 472 20.19 21.11 -37.32
N ALA A 473 20.44 19.80 -37.24
CA ALA A 473 20.38 18.94 -38.41
C ALA A 473 18.94 18.90 -38.96
N TYR A 474 18.80 19.14 -40.26
CA TYR A 474 17.53 19.09 -40.98
C TYR A 474 17.58 17.96 -42.00
N THR A 475 16.53 17.16 -42.07
CA THR A 475 16.31 16.21 -43.16
C THR A 475 14.82 16.09 -43.45
N SER A 476 14.45 16.18 -44.72
CA SER A 476 13.08 15.96 -45.19
C SER A 476 13.11 15.52 -46.65
N THR A 477 12.14 14.74 -47.07
CA THR A 477 12.09 14.21 -48.44
C THR A 477 10.86 14.71 -49.17
N VAL A 478 11.05 15.24 -50.38
CA VAL A 478 9.95 15.50 -51.33
C VAL A 478 9.64 14.23 -52.12
N THR A 479 8.36 13.94 -52.30
CA THR A 479 7.85 12.73 -52.96
C THR A 479 6.91 13.10 -54.11
N ALA A 480 6.81 12.18 -55.07
CA ALA A 480 5.97 12.31 -56.25
C ALA A 480 5.16 11.03 -56.48
N SER A 481 4.06 11.17 -57.22
CA SER A 481 3.16 10.08 -57.60
C SER A 481 2.77 10.21 -59.07
N GLY A 482 2.42 9.08 -59.70
CA GLY A 482 2.12 9.01 -61.14
C GLY A 482 3.37 9.12 -62.03
N GLY A 483 3.21 9.08 -63.34
CA GLY A 483 4.36 8.95 -64.24
C GLY A 483 5.12 7.63 -64.08
N SER A 484 6.39 7.60 -64.51
CA SER A 484 7.25 6.42 -64.55
C SER A 484 8.52 6.60 -63.72
N THR A 485 8.81 5.69 -62.79
CA THR A 485 10.04 5.73 -61.99
C THR A 485 11.27 5.36 -62.83
N PRO A 486 12.48 5.87 -62.53
CA PRO A 486 12.85 6.68 -61.35
C PRO A 486 12.50 8.16 -61.49
N TYR A 487 12.31 8.82 -60.33
CA TYR A 487 12.14 10.26 -60.24
C TYR A 487 13.47 10.96 -59.98
N THR A 488 13.69 12.10 -60.63
CA THR A 488 14.83 12.99 -60.41
C THR A 488 14.35 14.36 -59.95
N TRP A 489 14.94 14.87 -58.87
CA TRP A 489 14.55 16.14 -58.23
C TRP A 489 15.57 17.25 -58.45
N SER A 490 15.07 18.48 -58.61
CA SER A 490 15.89 19.69 -58.74
C SER A 490 15.19 20.92 -58.15
N LEU A 491 15.96 21.98 -57.89
CA LEU A 491 15.44 23.31 -57.58
C LEU A 491 15.09 24.03 -58.89
N ALA A 492 13.85 24.47 -59.03
CA ALA A 492 13.39 25.25 -60.17
C ALA A 492 13.58 26.76 -59.96
N SER A 493 13.38 27.25 -58.74
CA SER A 493 13.58 28.66 -58.36
C SER A 493 13.66 28.86 -56.84
N GLY A 494 14.13 30.03 -56.40
CA GLY A 494 14.33 30.37 -54.99
C GLY A 494 15.63 29.81 -54.42
N THR A 495 15.84 30.02 -53.11
CA THR A 495 17.02 29.53 -52.39
C THR A 495 16.61 28.74 -51.16
N LEU A 496 17.31 27.65 -50.89
CA LEU A 496 17.21 26.95 -49.61
C LEU A 496 17.87 27.79 -48.50
N PRO A 497 17.49 27.58 -47.22
CA PRO A 497 18.23 28.14 -46.09
C PRO A 497 19.73 27.82 -46.20
N ASN A 498 20.59 28.81 -45.87
CA ASN A 498 22.03 28.64 -45.98
C ASN A 498 22.51 27.46 -45.12
N GLY A 499 23.10 26.45 -45.75
CA GLY A 499 23.52 25.18 -45.12
C GLY A 499 22.62 23.98 -45.40
N LEU A 500 21.51 24.15 -46.15
CA LEU A 500 20.68 23.06 -46.68
C LEU A 500 20.91 22.85 -48.18
N ALA A 501 20.80 21.59 -48.64
CA ALA A 501 20.86 21.21 -50.05
C ALA A 501 19.77 20.20 -50.41
N LEU A 502 19.24 20.26 -51.64
CA LEU A 502 18.37 19.26 -52.24
C LEU A 502 19.22 18.32 -53.11
N ASN A 503 19.11 17.00 -52.88
CA ASN A 503 19.75 16.00 -53.73
C ASN A 503 18.79 15.49 -54.83
N ALA A 504 19.34 14.81 -55.84
CA ALA A 504 18.59 14.27 -56.96
C ALA A 504 17.53 13.21 -56.58
N GLY A 505 17.66 12.59 -55.40
CA GLY A 505 16.70 11.64 -54.85
C GLY A 505 15.54 12.28 -54.06
N GLY A 506 15.51 13.61 -53.96
CA GLY A 506 14.42 14.35 -53.29
C GLY A 506 14.68 14.65 -51.82
N SER A 507 15.85 14.35 -51.26
CA SER A 507 16.18 14.69 -49.87
C SER A 507 16.70 16.13 -49.78
N VAL A 508 16.03 16.95 -48.96
CA VAL A 508 16.51 18.25 -48.48
C VAL A 508 17.18 18.04 -47.13
N SER A 509 18.49 18.26 -47.05
CA SER A 509 19.25 18.01 -45.82
C SER A 509 20.42 18.94 -45.60
N GLY A 510 20.85 19.08 -44.35
CA GLY A 510 22.01 19.87 -43.94
C GLY A 510 21.80 20.54 -42.58
N THR A 511 22.52 21.62 -42.31
CA THR A 511 22.45 22.37 -41.05
C THR A 511 22.27 23.85 -41.34
N PRO A 512 21.08 24.43 -41.13
CA PRO A 512 20.83 25.85 -41.38
C PRO A 512 21.70 26.73 -40.47
N SER A 513 22.18 27.85 -41.00
CA SER A 513 23.07 28.78 -40.29
C SER A 513 22.43 30.13 -39.93
N VAL A 514 21.25 30.44 -40.49
CA VAL A 514 20.59 31.74 -40.33
C VAL A 514 19.09 31.52 -40.14
N ALA A 515 18.51 32.21 -39.15
CA ALA A 515 17.07 32.20 -38.91
C ALA A 515 16.32 33.04 -39.97
N GLY A 516 15.12 32.62 -40.34
CA GLY A 516 14.29 33.29 -41.34
C GLY A 516 13.37 32.34 -42.09
N THR A 517 12.45 32.89 -42.89
CA THR A 517 11.58 32.11 -43.79
C THR A 517 12.15 32.11 -45.21
N PHE A 518 12.41 30.93 -45.75
CA PHE A 518 13.01 30.74 -47.07
C PHE A 518 12.03 30.00 -47.98
N SER A 519 11.63 30.63 -49.09
CA SER A 519 10.69 30.05 -50.07
C SER A 519 11.42 29.59 -51.33
N PHE A 520 11.09 28.40 -51.82
CA PHE A 520 11.72 27.80 -53.00
C PHE A 520 10.77 26.83 -53.71
N THR A 521 10.95 26.67 -55.02
CA THR A 521 10.16 25.74 -55.85
C THR A 521 11.01 24.54 -56.23
N VAL A 522 10.51 23.34 -55.96
CA VAL A 522 11.11 22.08 -56.44
C VAL A 522 10.44 21.62 -57.72
N GLN A 523 11.19 20.88 -58.53
CA GLN A 523 10.72 20.18 -59.72
C GLN A 523 11.06 18.69 -59.59
N VAL A 524 10.11 17.83 -59.97
CA VAL A 524 10.33 16.41 -60.20
C VAL A 524 10.20 16.11 -61.68
N LYS A 525 11.10 15.27 -62.19
CA LYS A 525 11.04 14.69 -63.53
C LYS A 525 10.98 13.17 -63.43
N ASP A 526 10.13 12.54 -64.22
CA ASP A 526 10.04 11.07 -64.29
C ASP A 526 10.90 10.49 -65.43
N ALA A 527 10.95 9.16 -65.55
CA ALA A 527 11.74 8.45 -66.57
C ALA A 527 11.23 8.70 -68.00
N ALA A 528 9.95 9.02 -68.16
CA ALA A 528 9.30 9.40 -69.41
C ALA A 528 9.39 10.92 -69.70
N ALA A 529 10.21 11.64 -68.93
CA ALA A 529 10.44 13.08 -69.04
C ALA A 529 9.22 13.98 -68.79
N GLN A 530 8.16 13.48 -68.16
CA GLN A 530 7.12 14.32 -67.56
C GLN A 530 7.71 15.12 -66.40
N SER A 531 7.22 16.34 -66.19
CA SER A 531 7.64 17.21 -65.10
C SER A 531 6.46 17.71 -64.28
N ALA A 532 6.64 17.85 -62.97
CA ALA A 532 5.73 18.55 -62.07
C ALA A 532 6.54 19.42 -61.10
N SER A 533 5.97 20.55 -60.68
CA SER A 533 6.64 21.48 -59.76
C SER A 533 5.72 21.91 -58.63
N ARG A 534 6.30 22.24 -57.47
CA ARG A 534 5.56 22.77 -56.31
C ARG A 534 6.42 23.73 -55.49
N ASN A 535 5.80 24.80 -55.01
CA ASN A 535 6.44 25.77 -54.11
C ASN A 535 6.36 25.28 -52.66
N PHE A 536 7.46 25.46 -51.92
CA PHE A 536 7.59 25.18 -50.50
C PHE A 536 8.23 26.36 -49.76
N SER A 537 8.09 26.38 -48.45
CA SER A 537 8.85 27.25 -47.57
C SER A 537 9.39 26.46 -46.37
N ILE A 538 10.58 26.83 -45.90
CA ILE A 538 11.14 26.35 -44.63
C ILE A 538 11.34 27.58 -43.75
N ASN A 539 10.69 27.59 -42.59
CA ASN A 539 10.95 28.57 -41.54
C ASN A 539 12.06 28.04 -40.63
N VAL A 540 13.17 28.76 -40.53
CA VAL A 540 14.30 28.45 -39.64
C VAL A 540 14.23 29.35 -38.42
N ALA A 541 14.04 28.78 -37.23
CA ALA A 541 13.99 29.52 -35.97
C ALA A 541 15.31 29.41 -35.18
N THR A 542 15.53 30.31 -34.23
CA THR A 542 16.55 30.10 -33.19
C THR A 542 16.03 29.06 -32.19
N PRO A 543 16.86 28.08 -31.77
CA PRO A 543 16.48 27.18 -30.68
C PRO A 543 16.12 27.97 -29.43
N ALA A 544 15.07 27.56 -28.72
CA ALA A 544 14.82 28.07 -27.37
C ALA A 544 15.75 27.34 -26.38
N PRO A 545 16.17 27.99 -25.29
CA PRO A 545 16.93 27.32 -24.25
C PRO A 545 16.10 26.21 -23.58
N SER A 546 16.75 25.26 -22.92
CA SER A 546 16.08 24.24 -22.10
C SER A 546 16.42 24.39 -20.63
N VAL A 547 15.47 24.09 -19.74
CA VAL A 547 15.65 24.11 -18.28
C VAL A 547 14.88 22.98 -17.63
N ALA A 548 15.47 22.36 -16.62
CA ALA A 548 14.85 21.29 -15.83
C ALA A 548 15.20 21.42 -14.35
N ILE A 549 14.22 21.18 -13.49
CA ILE A 549 14.44 20.92 -12.06
C ILE A 549 14.84 19.44 -11.92
N THR A 550 15.98 19.17 -11.29
CA THR A 550 16.48 17.81 -11.03
C THR A 550 16.32 17.38 -9.58
N SER A 551 16.18 18.34 -8.66
CA SER A 551 15.85 18.09 -7.26
C SER A 551 15.04 19.26 -6.70
N PRO A 552 13.99 19.03 -5.89
CA PRO A 552 13.41 17.72 -5.57
C PRO A 552 12.83 17.02 -6.81
N VAL A 553 12.70 15.70 -6.77
CA VAL A 553 12.02 14.93 -7.83
C VAL A 553 10.50 15.04 -7.69
N SER A 554 9.76 14.82 -8.78
CA SER A 554 8.30 14.89 -8.74
C SER A 554 7.72 13.85 -7.76
N GLY A 555 6.80 14.27 -6.90
CA GLY A 555 6.23 13.47 -5.82
C GLY A 555 7.01 13.51 -4.52
N ALA A 556 8.16 14.20 -4.46
CA ALA A 556 8.90 14.34 -3.21
C ALA A 556 8.06 15.07 -2.15
N THR A 557 8.04 14.52 -0.95
CA THR A 557 7.55 15.21 0.24
C THR A 557 8.67 16.05 0.82
N VAL A 558 8.39 17.32 1.09
CA VAL A 558 9.37 18.30 1.54
C VAL A 558 8.83 19.10 2.72
N SER A 559 9.71 19.50 3.63
CA SER A 559 9.40 20.31 4.79
C SER A 559 10.59 21.20 5.17
N GLY A 560 10.34 22.31 5.87
CA GLY A 560 11.37 23.27 6.27
C GLY A 560 12.04 24.00 5.09
N SER A 561 13.31 24.37 5.26
CA SER A 561 14.10 25.00 4.18
C SER A 561 14.72 23.94 3.27
N ILE A 562 14.37 23.97 1.98
CA ILE A 562 14.87 23.04 0.97
C ILE A 562 15.66 23.76 -0.13
N SER A 563 16.58 23.03 -0.77
CA SER A 563 17.27 23.49 -1.98
C SER A 563 16.63 22.86 -3.21
N ILE A 564 16.11 23.70 -4.10
CA ILE A 564 15.68 23.34 -5.45
C ILE A 564 16.88 23.49 -6.37
N SER A 565 17.25 22.48 -7.13
CA SER A 565 18.36 22.54 -8.08
C SER A 565 18.01 21.93 -9.42
N GLY A 566 18.75 22.34 -10.44
CA GLY A 566 18.47 21.93 -11.80
C GLY A 566 19.58 22.26 -12.78
N THR A 567 19.28 21.98 -14.05
CA THR A 567 20.18 22.27 -15.17
C THR A 567 19.49 23.17 -16.18
N ALA A 568 20.28 23.96 -16.91
CA ALA A 568 19.86 24.71 -18.08
C ALA A 568 20.91 24.60 -19.18
N SER A 569 20.48 24.53 -20.43
CA SER A 569 21.38 24.40 -21.58
C SER A 569 20.81 25.03 -22.82
N ASP A 570 21.68 25.56 -23.66
CA ASP A 570 21.36 26.10 -24.97
C ASP A 570 22.64 26.19 -25.82
N SER A 571 22.46 26.30 -27.13
CA SER A 571 23.46 26.67 -28.13
C SER A 571 23.95 28.12 -28.00
N VAL A 572 23.15 28.99 -27.39
CA VAL A 572 23.52 30.33 -26.94
C VAL A 572 23.75 30.31 -25.43
N SER A 573 24.64 31.13 -24.89
CA SER A 573 24.92 31.13 -23.44
C SER A 573 23.69 31.51 -22.61
N ILE A 574 23.41 30.77 -21.52
CA ILE A 574 22.31 31.06 -20.58
C ILE A 574 22.62 32.33 -19.77
N SER A 575 21.68 33.28 -19.75
CA SER A 575 21.82 34.57 -19.06
C SER A 575 21.24 34.56 -17.65
N SER A 576 20.14 33.82 -17.39
CA SER A 576 19.53 33.71 -16.06
C SER A 576 18.62 32.50 -15.90
N VAL A 577 18.46 32.02 -14.66
CA VAL A 577 17.44 31.05 -14.26
C VAL A 577 16.64 31.59 -13.07
N GLN A 578 15.34 31.36 -13.08
CA GLN A 578 14.40 31.80 -12.04
C GLN A 578 13.45 30.65 -11.67
N VAL A 579 12.94 30.63 -10.44
CA VAL A 579 12.02 29.61 -9.93
C VAL A 579 10.72 30.26 -9.43
N ALA A 580 9.59 29.61 -9.69
CA ALA A 580 8.27 29.97 -9.20
C ALA A 580 7.59 28.78 -8.52
N VAL A 581 6.79 29.07 -7.49
CA VAL A 581 5.94 28.12 -6.77
C VAL A 581 4.48 28.41 -7.10
N ASP A 582 3.71 27.38 -7.43
CA ASP A 582 2.28 27.42 -7.76
C ASP A 582 1.89 28.43 -8.86
N GLY A 583 2.79 28.64 -9.82
CA GLY A 583 2.58 29.62 -10.90
C GLY A 583 2.66 31.08 -10.44
N GLY A 584 3.17 31.35 -9.24
CA GLY A 584 3.43 32.68 -8.72
C GLY A 584 4.60 33.40 -9.42
N SER A 585 5.03 34.52 -8.85
CA SER A 585 6.13 35.32 -9.40
C SER A 585 7.46 34.57 -9.41
N PHE A 586 8.21 34.71 -10.50
CA PHE A 586 9.55 34.13 -10.64
C PHE A 586 10.58 34.88 -9.79
N SER A 587 11.37 34.12 -9.04
CA SER A 587 12.47 34.60 -8.20
C SER A 587 13.81 34.10 -8.73
N ASN A 588 14.86 34.92 -8.68
CA ASN A 588 16.16 34.56 -9.24
C ASN A 588 16.79 33.37 -8.49
N ALA A 589 17.26 32.38 -9.26
CA ALA A 589 18.12 31.30 -8.78
C ALA A 589 19.59 31.74 -8.80
N SER A 590 20.43 31.01 -8.07
CA SER A 590 21.88 31.13 -8.11
C SER A 590 22.46 30.18 -9.16
N GLY A 591 23.32 30.68 -10.05
CA GLY A 591 23.94 29.90 -11.14
C GLY A 591 23.16 29.96 -12.47
N THR A 592 23.75 29.40 -13.52
CA THR A 592 23.18 29.35 -14.89
C THR A 592 23.01 27.90 -15.36
N ASN A 593 24.04 27.29 -15.93
CA ASN A 593 23.95 25.93 -16.48
C ASN A 593 23.65 24.87 -15.41
N ASN A 594 24.24 25.04 -14.23
CA ASN A 594 23.86 24.36 -12.99
C ASN A 594 23.40 25.43 -12.03
N TRP A 595 22.19 25.30 -11.50
CA TRP A 595 21.56 26.34 -10.71
C TRP A 595 20.89 25.77 -9.45
N SER A 596 20.71 26.63 -8.45
CA SER A 596 20.01 26.29 -7.21
C SER A 596 19.21 27.47 -6.65
N PHE A 597 18.14 27.17 -5.93
CA PHE A 597 17.23 28.13 -5.31
C PHE A 597 16.79 27.61 -3.93
N SER A 598 16.90 28.44 -2.90
CA SER A 598 16.47 28.08 -1.54
C SER A 598 14.99 28.42 -1.36
N LEU A 599 14.17 27.44 -0.99
CA LEU A 599 12.75 27.60 -0.70
C LEU A 599 12.48 27.27 0.77
N ASN A 600 11.91 28.22 1.50
CA ASN A 600 11.34 27.93 2.82
C ASN A 600 9.91 27.42 2.67
N THR A 601 9.67 26.13 2.85
CA THR A 601 8.33 25.55 2.71
C THR A 601 7.42 25.89 3.89
N SER A 602 7.94 26.43 5.00
CA SER A 602 7.12 26.84 6.14
C SER A 602 6.22 28.04 5.83
N SER A 603 6.50 28.79 4.76
CA SER A 603 5.64 29.87 4.27
C SER A 603 4.57 29.38 3.28
N LEU A 604 4.57 28.08 2.97
CA LEU A 604 3.60 27.45 2.10
C LEU A 604 2.59 26.66 2.95
N SER A 605 1.36 26.53 2.44
CA SER A 605 0.37 25.61 3.01
C SER A 605 0.87 24.16 2.96
N ASN A 606 0.27 23.27 3.75
CA ASN A 606 0.50 21.84 3.54
C ASN A 606 -0.35 21.33 2.40
N GLY A 607 0.19 20.38 1.64
CA GLY A 607 -0.46 19.81 0.47
C GLY A 607 0.44 19.87 -0.77
N SER A 608 -0.18 19.67 -1.93
CA SER A 608 0.56 19.68 -3.19
C SER A 608 0.93 21.10 -3.59
N HIS A 609 2.21 21.30 -3.89
CA HIS A 609 2.75 22.51 -4.51
C HIS A 609 3.45 22.16 -5.82
N SER A 610 3.52 23.13 -6.72
CA SER A 610 4.07 22.96 -8.07
C SER A 610 5.26 23.89 -8.28
N LEU A 611 6.44 23.34 -8.54
CA LEU A 611 7.65 24.09 -8.84
C LEU A 611 7.85 24.21 -10.35
N THR A 612 8.14 25.41 -10.85
CA THR A 612 8.56 25.64 -12.24
C THR A 612 9.83 26.47 -12.27
N ALA A 613 10.70 26.19 -13.24
CA ALA A 613 11.89 26.99 -13.50
C ALA A 613 11.78 27.65 -14.88
N LYS A 614 12.19 28.92 -14.97
CA LYS A 614 12.29 29.67 -16.22
C LYS A 614 13.76 30.00 -16.50
N THR A 615 14.20 29.80 -17.73
CA THR A 615 15.53 30.21 -18.19
C THR A 615 15.42 31.25 -19.30
N SER A 616 16.42 32.12 -19.39
CA SER A 616 16.60 33.04 -20.51
C SER A 616 18.02 32.89 -21.07
N ASP A 617 18.19 32.96 -22.39
CA ASP A 617 19.49 32.99 -23.04
C ASP A 617 20.01 34.43 -23.27
N ALA A 618 21.16 34.59 -23.90
CA ALA A 618 21.71 35.90 -24.27
C ALA A 618 21.04 36.53 -25.52
N ALA A 619 20.24 35.77 -26.27
CA ALA A 619 19.47 36.24 -27.42
C ALA A 619 18.06 36.74 -27.05
N GLY A 620 17.66 36.59 -25.78
CA GLY A 620 16.34 36.99 -25.25
C GLY A 620 15.26 35.91 -25.38
N MET A 621 15.61 34.70 -25.82
CA MET A 621 14.70 33.56 -25.86
C MET A 621 14.52 32.99 -24.45
N THR A 622 13.31 32.51 -24.16
CA THR A 622 12.99 31.96 -22.84
C THR A 622 12.29 30.61 -22.95
N ALA A 623 12.46 29.78 -21.92
CA ALA A 623 11.74 28.54 -21.75
C ALA A 623 11.39 28.30 -20.29
N ILE A 624 10.31 27.55 -20.07
CA ILE A 624 9.82 27.15 -18.74
C ILE A 624 9.85 25.62 -18.67
N SER A 625 10.34 25.07 -17.56
CA SER A 625 10.36 23.63 -17.33
C SER A 625 8.96 23.07 -17.21
N SER A 626 8.81 21.76 -17.40
CA SER A 626 7.63 21.06 -16.87
C SER A 626 7.51 21.30 -15.36
N PRO A 627 6.28 21.40 -14.82
CA PRO A 627 6.10 21.54 -13.39
C PRO A 627 6.56 20.29 -12.65
N VAL A 628 7.28 20.46 -11.55
CA VAL A 628 7.63 19.40 -10.61
C VAL A 628 6.69 19.51 -9.42
N ALA A 629 5.83 18.50 -9.26
CA ALA A 629 4.93 18.43 -8.12
C ALA A 629 5.72 18.00 -6.88
N ILE A 630 5.56 18.72 -5.79
CA ILE A 630 6.07 18.37 -4.47
C ILE A 630 4.91 18.36 -3.48
N THR A 631 5.00 17.55 -2.43
CA THR A 631 4.07 17.66 -1.31
C THR A 631 4.77 18.44 -0.22
N VAL A 632 4.34 19.68 0.04
CA VAL A 632 4.76 20.38 1.24
C VAL A 632 4.02 19.74 2.40
N ASN A 633 4.79 19.18 3.33
CA ASN A 633 4.22 18.63 4.54
C ASN A 633 4.93 19.20 5.76
N ASN A 634 4.50 20.39 6.17
CA ASN A 634 4.87 20.97 7.45
C ASN A 634 3.99 20.42 8.61
N GLY A 635 3.13 19.41 8.38
CA GLY A 635 2.34 18.76 9.42
C GLY A 635 0.83 18.98 9.51
N THR A 636 0.03 17.92 9.77
CA THR A 636 -1.41 18.04 10.04
C THR A 636 -1.77 18.62 11.43
N LEU A 637 -2.83 19.44 11.49
CA LEU A 637 -3.58 19.79 12.72
C LEU A 637 -4.21 18.54 13.33
N ALA A 638 -3.60 17.93 14.36
CA ALA A 638 -4.24 16.86 15.11
C ALA A 638 -5.41 17.43 15.96
N ALA A 639 -6.65 17.00 15.68
CA ALA A 639 -7.88 17.52 16.28
C ALA A 639 -8.05 17.20 17.78
N ASP A 640 -7.20 16.32 18.32
CA ASP A 640 -7.16 15.92 19.72
C ASP A 640 -6.16 16.74 20.56
N CYS A 641 -5.37 17.63 19.96
CA CYS A 641 -4.43 18.49 20.70
C CYS A 641 -5.16 19.44 21.64
N THR A 642 -4.86 19.37 22.93
CA THR A 642 -5.38 20.31 23.93
C THR A 642 -4.39 21.42 24.27
N LEU A 643 -3.09 21.16 24.06
CA LEU A 643 -1.99 22.09 24.30
C LEU A 643 -0.93 22.00 23.20
N PHE A 644 -0.26 23.10 22.92
CA PHE A 644 0.80 23.19 21.92
C PHE A 644 2.06 23.77 22.52
N ALA A 645 3.20 23.14 22.21
CA ALA A 645 4.52 23.66 22.55
C ALA A 645 5.43 23.70 21.32
N SER A 646 6.37 24.65 21.31
CA SER A 646 7.44 24.73 20.31
C SER A 646 8.77 25.11 20.99
N PRO A 647 9.93 24.87 20.34
CA PRO A 647 11.22 25.31 20.88
C PRO A 647 11.33 26.83 21.06
N SER A 648 10.61 27.58 20.23
CA SER A 648 10.54 29.05 20.23
C SER A 648 9.27 29.57 20.93
N GLY A 649 8.56 28.72 21.67
CA GLY A 649 7.30 29.08 22.31
C GLY A 649 7.44 30.14 23.40
N ASN A 650 6.32 30.75 23.79
CA ASN A 650 6.26 31.78 24.83
C ASN A 650 5.20 31.42 25.86
N ASP A 651 5.55 31.36 27.14
CA ASP A 651 4.65 30.92 28.21
C ASP A 651 3.50 31.91 28.49
N SER A 652 3.60 33.15 27.99
CA SER A 652 2.50 34.12 27.99
C SER A 652 1.39 33.74 27.00
N ASN A 653 1.66 32.85 26.03
CA ASN A 653 0.64 32.36 25.11
C ASN A 653 -0.34 31.42 25.83
N SER A 654 -1.57 31.29 25.32
CA SER A 654 -2.53 30.32 25.84
C SER A 654 -2.09 28.87 25.63
N GLY A 655 -1.29 28.59 24.60
CA GLY A 655 -0.92 27.23 24.21
C GLY A 655 -2.08 26.44 23.57
N SER A 656 -3.20 27.10 23.25
CA SER A 656 -4.40 26.46 22.70
C SER A 656 -4.39 26.26 21.18
N SER A 657 -3.34 26.71 20.49
CA SER A 657 -3.17 26.51 19.04
C SER A 657 -1.69 26.42 18.67
N ALA A 658 -1.40 25.77 17.53
CA ALA A 658 -0.06 25.69 16.96
C ALA A 658 0.55 27.06 16.60
N SER A 659 -0.28 28.08 16.36
CA SER A 659 0.16 29.44 16.05
C SER A 659 0.56 30.26 17.29
N ALA A 660 0.18 29.82 18.49
CA ALA A 660 0.51 30.47 19.76
C ALA A 660 0.99 29.43 20.79
N PRO A 661 2.11 28.72 20.53
CA PRO A 661 2.60 27.67 21.40
C PRO A 661 3.27 28.24 22.66
N LYS A 662 3.19 27.51 23.77
CA LYS A 662 4.02 27.75 24.96
C LYS A 662 5.41 27.15 24.78
N THR A 663 6.35 27.44 25.68
CA THR A 663 7.56 26.61 25.78
C THR A 663 7.17 25.18 26.18
N PHE A 664 8.05 24.20 25.97
CA PHE A 664 7.79 22.83 26.41
C PHE A 664 7.47 22.76 27.92
N SER A 665 8.28 23.39 28.76
CA SER A 665 8.08 23.43 30.21
C SER A 665 6.78 24.14 30.60
N GLY A 666 6.47 25.28 29.98
CA GLY A 666 5.23 26.00 30.26
C GLY A 666 3.97 25.25 29.82
N ALA A 667 4.02 24.56 28.68
CA ALA A 667 2.93 23.69 28.24
C ALA A 667 2.78 22.48 29.18
N ALA A 668 3.88 21.85 29.58
CA ALA A 668 3.87 20.73 30.52
C ALA A 668 3.24 21.12 31.86
N ASN A 669 3.59 22.29 32.41
CA ASN A 669 2.99 22.83 33.65
C ASN A 669 1.50 23.15 33.52
N ALA A 670 0.99 23.33 32.29
CA ALA A 670 -0.43 23.56 32.03
C ALA A 670 -1.24 22.26 31.82
N THR A 671 -0.58 21.09 31.80
CA THR A 671 -1.27 19.80 31.61
C THR A 671 -2.20 19.46 32.77
N GLN A 672 -3.26 18.72 32.45
CA GLN A 672 -4.26 18.16 33.37
C GLN A 672 -4.63 16.76 32.85
N PRO A 673 -5.22 15.86 33.65
CA PRO A 673 -5.68 14.55 33.17
C PRO A 673 -6.50 14.64 31.88
N GLY A 674 -6.11 13.88 30.85
CA GLY A 674 -6.72 13.91 29.52
C GLY A 674 -6.08 14.91 28.53
N ALA A 675 -5.10 15.70 28.97
CA ALA A 675 -4.40 16.62 28.08
C ALA A 675 -3.58 15.89 27.01
N VAL A 676 -3.66 16.38 25.78
CA VAL A 676 -2.80 15.98 24.66
C VAL A 676 -1.92 17.18 24.30
N LEU A 677 -0.66 17.10 24.71
CA LEU A 677 0.36 18.11 24.47
C LEU A 677 1.09 17.80 23.16
N CYS A 678 0.81 18.63 22.16
CA CYS A 678 1.29 18.54 20.80
C CYS A 678 2.56 19.38 20.61
N LEU A 679 3.66 18.70 20.30
CA LEU A 679 4.98 19.28 20.14
C LEU A 679 5.21 19.61 18.66
N LEU A 680 5.35 20.90 18.35
CA LEU A 680 5.72 21.34 17.01
C LEU A 680 7.16 20.92 16.69
N ALA A 681 7.43 20.70 15.41
CA ALA A 681 8.75 20.33 14.91
C ALA A 681 9.85 21.31 15.36
N GLY A 682 11.04 20.75 15.62
CA GLY A 682 12.24 21.50 16.00
C GLY A 682 13.00 20.86 17.16
N THR A 683 14.04 21.56 17.62
CA THR A 683 14.98 21.04 18.62
C THR A 683 14.73 21.65 19.99
N TYR A 684 14.36 20.80 20.94
CA TYR A 684 14.12 21.10 22.35
C TYR A 684 15.37 20.72 23.16
N ASN A 685 16.15 21.72 23.55
CA ASN A 685 17.35 21.51 24.35
C ASN A 685 17.00 21.27 25.82
N LEU A 686 17.47 20.16 26.38
CA LEU A 686 17.31 19.80 27.79
C LEU A 686 18.62 20.04 28.53
N SER A 687 18.68 21.09 29.34
CA SER A 687 19.83 21.38 30.23
C SER A 687 19.78 20.58 31.54
N SER A 688 18.67 19.92 31.83
CA SER A 688 18.43 19.08 33.01
C SER A 688 17.29 18.10 32.71
N SER A 689 17.10 17.09 33.58
CA SER A 689 16.02 16.12 33.43
C SER A 689 14.64 16.80 33.43
N PHE A 690 13.83 16.48 32.43
CA PHE A 690 12.42 16.82 32.45
C PHE A 690 11.66 15.88 33.39
N ASN A 691 10.92 16.44 34.34
CA ASN A 691 10.05 15.70 35.25
C ASN A 691 8.61 16.16 34.96
N PRO A 692 7.72 15.28 34.46
CA PRO A 692 6.33 15.67 34.21
C PRO A 692 5.66 16.16 35.51
N PRO A 693 4.96 17.30 35.50
CA PRO A 693 4.51 17.94 36.74
C PRO A 693 3.22 17.32 37.33
N VAL A 694 2.42 16.63 36.51
CA VAL A 694 1.07 16.17 36.87
C VAL A 694 0.84 14.75 36.34
N SER A 695 0.06 13.95 37.08
CA SER A 695 -0.43 12.64 36.62
C SER A 695 -1.68 12.76 35.76
N GLY A 696 -1.86 11.82 34.84
CA GLY A 696 -3.19 11.52 34.30
C GLY A 696 -4.05 10.71 35.27
N SER A 697 -5.06 10.04 34.73
CA SER A 697 -5.90 9.08 35.45
C SER A 697 -6.16 7.83 34.59
N PRO A 698 -6.69 6.73 35.16
CA PRO A 698 -7.03 5.52 34.40
C PRO A 698 -7.90 5.78 33.16
N SER A 699 -8.79 6.76 33.22
CA SER A 699 -9.71 7.13 32.12
C SER A 699 -9.23 8.32 31.29
N SER A 700 -8.16 9.01 31.69
CA SER A 700 -7.75 10.29 31.10
C SER A 700 -6.24 10.48 31.23
N TRP A 701 -5.51 9.80 30.35
CA TRP A 701 -4.05 9.86 30.28
C TRP A 701 -3.58 11.23 29.79
N ILE A 702 -2.37 11.64 30.18
CA ILE A 702 -1.69 12.78 29.57
C ILE A 702 -0.80 12.25 28.45
N VAL A 703 -0.95 12.79 27.25
CA VAL A 703 -0.21 12.35 26.06
C VAL A 703 0.71 13.47 25.58
N TYR A 704 2.01 13.20 25.50
CA TYR A 704 3.02 14.04 24.86
C TYR A 704 3.32 13.45 23.49
N LYS A 705 3.00 14.18 22.42
CA LYS A 705 3.18 13.65 21.06
C LYS A 705 3.73 14.66 20.08
N ASN A 706 4.43 14.17 19.05
CA ASN A 706 4.75 15.00 17.90
C ASN A 706 3.50 15.54 17.21
N TYR A 707 3.64 16.72 16.64
CA TYR A 707 2.58 17.39 15.89
C TYR A 707 3.09 17.73 14.50
N GLY A 708 2.41 17.18 13.51
CA GLY A 708 2.80 17.33 12.13
C GLY A 708 3.90 16.37 11.69
N ASP A 709 4.50 16.67 10.55
CA ASP A 709 5.41 15.76 9.84
C ASP A 709 6.88 16.20 9.93
N GLY A 710 7.17 17.28 10.65
CA GLY A 710 8.53 17.67 11.00
C GLY A 710 9.00 16.96 12.29
N PRO A 711 10.30 16.65 12.41
CA PRO A 711 10.83 15.92 13.56
C PRO A 711 10.80 16.77 14.84
N VAL A 712 10.43 16.14 15.95
CA VAL A 712 10.49 16.71 17.31
C VAL A 712 11.70 16.12 18.00
N ASN A 713 12.78 16.90 18.10
CA ASN A 713 14.07 16.44 18.59
C ASN A 713 14.31 16.97 20.01
N PHE A 714 14.34 16.11 21.01
CA PHE A 714 14.89 16.42 22.32
C PHE A 714 16.39 16.13 22.31
N VAL A 715 17.19 17.14 22.64
CA VAL A 715 18.66 17.04 22.65
C VAL A 715 19.17 17.35 24.04
N TRP A 716 19.98 16.46 24.61
CA TRP A 716 20.64 16.73 25.88
C TRP A 716 21.73 17.80 25.70
N THR A 717 21.60 18.88 26.45
CA THR A 717 22.60 19.96 26.57
C THR A 717 23.05 20.17 28.01
N GLY A 718 22.60 19.31 28.92
CA GLY A 718 23.04 19.30 30.32
C GLY A 718 24.48 18.79 30.46
N PRO A 719 25.01 18.81 31.69
CA PRO A 719 26.33 18.23 31.97
C PRO A 719 26.37 16.71 31.65
N PRO A 720 27.56 16.13 31.45
CA PRO A 720 27.76 14.69 31.28
C PRO A 720 27.66 13.97 32.63
N ASP A 721 26.52 14.07 33.29
CA ASP A 721 26.30 13.61 34.66
C ASP A 721 25.43 12.34 34.74
N ALA A 722 25.21 11.67 33.61
CA ALA A 722 24.39 10.46 33.56
C ALA A 722 22.96 10.69 34.09
N SER A 723 22.43 11.90 34.01
CA SER A 723 21.02 12.15 34.28
C SER A 723 20.14 11.60 33.14
N PRO A 724 18.92 11.12 33.43
CA PRO A 724 17.96 10.77 32.40
C PRO A 724 17.41 12.04 31.73
N MET A 725 17.09 11.97 30.45
CA MET A 725 16.46 13.08 29.74
C MET A 725 15.05 13.32 30.29
N PHE A 726 14.25 12.25 30.42
CA PHE A 726 12.91 12.27 31.00
C PHE A 726 12.85 11.36 32.22
N LYS A 727 12.45 11.91 33.36
CA LYS A 727 12.38 11.20 34.65
C LYS A 727 10.95 11.20 35.19
N MET A 728 10.42 10.02 35.47
CA MET A 728 9.08 9.84 36.03
C MET A 728 9.19 9.23 37.44
N GLY A 729 8.66 9.93 38.44
CA GLY A 729 8.67 9.48 39.82
C GLY A 729 9.92 9.91 40.61
N ASN A 730 9.84 9.78 41.92
CA ASN A 730 10.85 10.27 42.87
C ASN A 730 11.63 9.14 43.58
N GLY A 731 11.33 7.88 43.28
CA GLY A 731 11.99 6.70 43.81
C GLY A 731 11.30 5.99 44.97
N THR A 732 10.19 6.53 45.50
CA THR A 732 9.24 5.76 46.33
C THR A 732 8.14 5.20 45.46
N PHE A 733 7.78 3.93 45.62
CA PHE A 733 6.67 3.34 44.88
C PHE A 733 5.43 3.17 45.79
N PRO A 734 4.23 3.55 45.32
CA PRO A 734 4.00 4.30 44.09
C PRO A 734 4.26 5.80 44.26
N SER A 735 4.76 6.46 43.21
CA SER A 735 4.92 7.91 43.13
C SER A 735 4.36 8.46 41.82
N ASN A 736 3.91 9.71 41.91
CA ASN A 736 3.52 10.51 40.75
C ASN A 736 4.76 11.15 40.10
N PRO A 737 4.67 11.53 38.81
CA PRO A 737 3.51 11.46 37.93
C PRO A 737 3.28 10.06 37.33
N ALA A 738 2.04 9.71 37.00
CA ALA A 738 1.60 8.41 36.44
C ALA A 738 0.51 8.60 35.36
N TYR A 739 0.14 7.54 34.61
CA TYR A 739 -0.81 7.60 33.48
C TYR A 739 -0.35 8.57 32.37
N LEU A 740 0.88 8.38 31.92
CA LEU A 740 1.54 9.22 30.92
C LEU A 740 1.89 8.43 29.67
N GLU A 741 1.73 9.05 28.52
CA GLU A 741 2.16 8.50 27.23
C GLU A 741 3.07 9.46 26.49
N PHE A 742 4.19 8.95 25.96
CA PHE A 742 5.14 9.67 25.12
C PHE A 742 5.18 9.00 23.75
N ARG A 743 4.85 9.76 22.70
CA ARG A 743 4.64 9.21 21.35
C ARG A 743 5.39 10.00 20.27
N GLY A 744 6.13 9.31 19.40
CA GLY A 744 6.67 9.92 18.18
C GLY A 744 7.82 10.90 18.41
N LEU A 745 8.58 10.76 19.50
CA LEU A 745 9.64 11.69 19.88
C LEU A 745 11.01 11.18 19.43
N ASN A 746 11.86 12.10 18.97
CA ASN A 746 13.27 11.81 18.69
C ASN A 746 14.12 12.33 19.86
N MET A 747 14.99 11.51 20.41
CA MET A 747 15.81 11.81 21.56
C MET A 747 17.28 11.55 21.23
N ASP A 748 18.14 12.51 21.55
CA ASP A 748 19.59 12.40 21.42
C ASP A 748 20.25 12.76 22.75
N GLY A 749 20.73 11.72 23.44
CA GLY A 749 21.42 11.85 24.75
C GLY A 749 22.84 12.39 24.64
N LYS A 750 23.39 12.56 23.42
CA LYS A 750 24.75 13.05 23.14
C LYS A 750 25.88 12.27 23.83
N GLY A 751 25.62 11.04 24.26
CA GLY A 751 26.52 10.23 25.09
C GLY A 751 26.72 10.78 26.51
N ASN A 752 25.90 11.74 26.92
CA ASN A 752 26.03 12.49 28.17
C ASN A 752 24.89 12.18 29.15
N ALA A 753 23.68 11.99 28.62
CA ALA A 753 22.53 11.49 29.38
C ALA A 753 22.63 9.97 29.58
N ALA A 754 22.21 9.47 30.75
CA ALA A 754 22.12 8.04 30.98
C ALA A 754 20.97 7.45 30.16
N ASP A 755 19.74 7.94 30.36
CA ASP A 755 18.58 7.34 29.74
C ASP A 755 17.76 8.32 28.90
N GLY A 756 17.06 7.81 27.90
CA GLY A 756 16.01 8.57 27.22
C GLY A 756 14.83 8.78 28.18
N PHE A 757 14.21 7.67 28.57
CA PHE A 757 13.15 7.64 29.57
C PHE A 757 13.57 6.82 30.78
N PHE A 758 13.36 7.36 31.98
CA PHE A 758 13.66 6.66 33.23
C PHE A 758 12.50 6.75 34.22
N CYS A 759 11.93 5.60 34.54
CA CYS A 759 10.93 5.49 35.60
C CYS A 759 11.58 5.14 36.94
N ARG A 760 11.20 5.86 38.01
CA ARG A 760 11.66 5.57 39.37
C ARG A 760 10.51 5.69 40.37
N GLY A 761 9.87 4.58 40.70
CA GLY A 761 8.73 4.56 41.63
C GLY A 761 7.36 4.85 41.00
N SER A 762 7.27 5.11 39.69
CA SER A 762 6.01 5.50 39.01
C SER A 762 5.30 4.28 38.40
N HIS A 763 4.16 4.50 37.75
CA HIS A 763 3.33 3.46 37.15
C HIS A 763 2.51 3.96 35.96
N HIS A 764 2.00 3.01 35.16
CA HIS A 764 1.11 3.28 34.02
C HIS A 764 1.75 4.27 33.05
N LEU A 765 2.86 3.84 32.42
CA LEU A 765 3.64 4.67 31.49
C LEU A 765 3.72 3.99 30.14
N ARG A 766 3.58 4.77 29.06
CA ARG A 766 3.64 4.30 27.68
C ARG A 766 4.69 5.07 26.89
N PHE A 767 5.57 4.36 26.22
CA PHE A 767 6.60 4.89 25.32
C PHE A 767 6.37 4.26 23.94
N ILE A 768 5.79 5.04 23.02
CA ILE A 768 5.29 4.53 21.75
C ILE A 768 5.98 5.22 20.56
N ALA A 769 6.54 4.47 19.63
CA ALA A 769 7.06 5.02 18.37
C ALA A 769 8.12 6.12 18.53
N ASN A 770 8.99 6.02 19.55
CA ASN A 770 10.07 6.99 19.78
C ASN A 770 11.39 6.51 19.14
N SER A 771 12.26 7.45 18.77
CA SER A 771 13.64 7.19 18.36
C SER A 771 14.58 7.69 19.45
N ILE A 772 15.39 6.82 20.06
CA ILE A 772 16.27 7.15 21.19
C ILE A 772 17.70 6.80 20.83
N ASN A 773 18.57 7.81 20.76
CA ASN A 773 19.93 7.68 20.26
C ASN A 773 20.95 8.24 21.26
N ASN A 774 22.16 7.70 21.23
CA ASN A 774 23.32 8.20 21.97
C ASN A 774 23.04 8.40 23.47
N THR A 775 22.31 7.47 24.07
CA THR A 775 22.12 7.40 25.52
C THR A 775 23.17 6.47 26.10
N GLY A 776 23.80 6.89 27.19
CA GLY A 776 24.91 6.17 27.81
C GLY A 776 24.49 4.87 28.49
N GLY A 777 23.30 4.86 29.07
CA GLY A 777 22.65 3.74 29.74
C GLY A 777 21.53 3.15 28.89
N SER A 778 20.28 3.25 29.37
CA SER A 778 19.12 2.65 28.71
C SER A 778 18.46 3.61 27.73
N GLY A 779 17.88 3.12 26.65
CA GLY A 779 16.87 3.91 25.94
C GLY A 779 15.66 4.17 26.86
N ILE A 780 15.15 3.08 27.47
CA ILE A 780 14.03 3.08 28.40
C ILE A 780 14.40 2.26 29.63
N GLY A 781 14.51 2.90 30.80
CA GLY A 781 14.86 2.27 32.07
C GLY A 781 13.76 2.40 33.13
N SER A 782 13.69 1.45 34.05
CA SER A 782 12.83 1.55 35.24
C SER A 782 13.43 0.94 36.49
N ILE A 783 13.13 1.56 37.63
CA ILE A 783 13.37 1.03 38.98
C ILE A 783 12.11 1.20 39.83
N ARG A 784 11.62 0.10 40.44
CA ARG A 784 10.41 0.10 41.28
C ARG A 784 9.21 0.68 40.54
N CYS A 785 8.94 0.25 39.32
CA CYS A 785 7.81 0.73 38.53
C CYS A 785 6.88 -0.40 38.11
N ASP A 786 5.66 -0.05 37.70
CA ASP A 786 4.66 -1.02 37.23
C ASP A 786 3.87 -0.51 36.03
N TYR A 787 3.18 -1.41 35.32
CA TYR A 787 2.30 -1.03 34.21
C TYR A 787 3.04 -0.25 33.10
N LEU A 788 4.21 -0.74 32.68
CA LEU A 788 5.03 -0.12 31.65
C LEU A 788 4.76 -0.71 30.26
N THR A 789 4.73 0.13 29.24
CA THR A 789 4.63 -0.29 27.84
C THR A 789 5.68 0.40 27.00
N SER A 790 6.57 -0.37 26.39
CA SER A 790 7.51 0.08 25.36
C SER A 790 7.09 -0.53 24.02
N ASP A 791 6.52 0.26 23.13
CA ASP A 791 5.97 -0.22 21.86
C ASP A 791 6.50 0.54 20.63
N HIS A 792 6.90 -0.17 19.57
CA HIS A 792 7.34 0.43 18.29
C HIS A 792 8.53 1.42 18.37
N ASN A 793 9.38 1.34 19.40
CA ASN A 793 10.52 2.26 19.52
C ASN A 793 11.72 1.80 18.69
N LEU A 794 12.49 2.77 18.20
CA LEU A 794 13.82 2.59 17.66
C LEU A 794 14.85 3.04 18.70
N ILE A 795 15.69 2.13 19.17
CA ILE A 795 16.67 2.43 20.22
C ILE A 795 18.05 2.10 19.70
N ASN A 796 18.92 3.11 19.69
CA ASN A 796 20.35 3.02 19.43
C ASN A 796 21.11 3.57 20.63
N HIS A 797 21.40 2.71 21.60
CA HIS A 797 22.17 3.09 22.79
C HIS A 797 23.67 2.86 22.55
N ASN A 798 24.53 3.68 23.15
CA ASN A 798 25.98 3.58 22.91
C ASN A 798 26.75 2.90 24.04
N GLY A 799 26.04 2.42 25.09
CA GLY A 799 26.60 1.62 26.17
C GLY A 799 27.66 2.30 27.03
N TYR A 800 27.91 3.60 26.82
CA TYR A 800 28.94 4.38 27.50
C TYR A 800 28.31 5.42 28.42
N ILE A 801 28.37 5.19 29.73
CA ILE A 801 27.92 6.16 30.73
C ILE A 801 29.10 7.06 31.15
N PRO A 802 29.01 8.39 30.98
CA PRO A 802 30.07 9.27 31.43
C PRO A 802 30.22 9.22 32.96
N PRO A 803 31.44 9.37 33.51
CA PRO A 803 31.66 9.41 34.95
C PRO A 803 30.86 10.53 35.60
N SER A 804 29.99 10.17 36.54
CA SER A 804 29.09 11.09 37.23
C SER A 804 29.34 11.10 38.74
N PRO A 805 29.43 12.28 39.38
CA PRO A 805 29.48 12.39 40.83
C PRO A 805 28.12 12.13 41.51
N THR A 806 27.02 12.13 40.75
CA THR A 806 25.65 11.95 41.26
C THR A 806 25.12 10.53 41.07
N VAL A 807 25.73 9.74 40.18
CA VAL A 807 25.39 8.34 39.91
C VAL A 807 26.58 7.46 40.29
N PRO A 808 26.47 6.57 41.30
CA PRO A 808 27.55 5.68 41.71
C PRO A 808 28.06 4.82 40.54
N THR A 809 29.38 4.54 40.48
CA THR A 809 29.98 3.71 39.42
C THR A 809 29.40 2.31 39.35
N SER A 810 28.89 1.78 40.46
CA SER A 810 28.21 0.50 40.53
C SER A 810 26.85 0.46 39.83
N TRP A 811 26.27 1.61 39.48
CA TRP A 811 25.00 1.67 38.73
C TRP A 811 25.24 1.64 37.22
N TYR A 812 26.49 1.80 36.77
CA TYR A 812 26.81 1.78 35.34
C TYR A 812 26.74 0.37 34.75
N SER A 813 26.97 -0.67 35.56
CA SER A 813 27.00 -2.07 35.13
C SER A 813 25.63 -2.78 35.21
N TRP A 814 24.51 -2.06 35.04
CA TRP A 814 23.15 -2.64 35.21
C TRP A 814 22.14 -2.17 34.16
N THR A 815 22.59 -1.47 33.12
CA THR A 815 21.71 -0.87 32.11
C THR A 815 21.76 -1.62 30.79
N SER A 816 20.67 -1.54 30.05
CA SER A 816 20.40 -2.27 28.81
C SER A 816 19.48 -1.39 27.96
N ALA A 817 19.36 -1.61 26.65
CA ALA A 817 18.60 -0.68 25.81
C ALA A 817 17.14 -0.50 26.29
N ILE A 818 16.49 -1.57 26.74
CA ILE A 818 15.30 -1.54 27.59
C ILE A 818 15.59 -2.29 28.89
N SER A 819 15.43 -1.62 30.02
CA SER A 819 15.78 -2.17 31.34
C SER A 819 14.64 -2.00 32.33
N TYR A 820 14.00 -3.09 32.71
CA TYR A 820 12.97 -3.11 33.75
C TYR A 820 13.52 -3.78 35.00
N ASN A 821 14.08 -2.99 35.92
CA ASN A 821 14.85 -3.47 37.06
C ASN A 821 14.12 -3.26 38.40
N SER A 822 14.20 -4.24 39.30
CA SER A 822 13.63 -4.20 40.65
C SER A 822 12.21 -3.61 40.71
N ASN A 823 11.36 -3.99 39.75
CA ASN A 823 10.02 -3.42 39.61
C ASN A 823 9.11 -3.86 40.77
N GLN A 824 8.21 -2.97 41.17
CA GLN A 824 7.24 -3.21 42.24
C GLN A 824 5.84 -3.17 41.65
N TRP A 825 4.90 -3.87 42.26
CA TRP A 825 3.60 -4.13 41.64
C TRP A 825 2.48 -3.42 42.37
N PHE A 826 1.58 -2.82 41.61
CA PHE A 826 0.42 -2.09 42.12
C PHE A 826 -0.65 -3.00 42.69
N ASP A 827 -0.84 -4.13 42.02
CA ASP A 827 -1.84 -5.12 42.32
C ASP A 827 -1.35 -6.50 41.86
N ASN A 828 -2.19 -7.52 42.07
CA ASN A 828 -1.92 -8.90 41.67
C ASN A 828 -2.78 -9.29 40.44
N TYR A 829 -3.06 -8.34 39.54
CA TYR A 829 -3.87 -8.60 38.36
C TYR A 829 -3.17 -9.61 37.43
N SER A 830 -3.95 -10.51 36.83
CA SER A 830 -3.41 -11.59 35.98
C SER A 830 -3.17 -11.17 34.53
N GLY A 831 -3.43 -9.92 34.16
CA GLY A 831 -3.06 -9.39 32.84
C GLY A 831 -1.60 -8.93 32.82
N PHE A 832 -1.13 -8.51 31.65
CA PHE A 832 0.24 -8.04 31.51
C PHE A 832 0.42 -6.69 32.21
N HIS A 833 1.33 -6.65 33.17
CA HIS A 833 1.78 -5.42 33.79
C HIS A 833 2.82 -4.75 32.90
N ASN A 834 3.82 -5.51 32.43
CA ASN A 834 4.90 -4.93 31.63
C ASN A 834 4.90 -5.52 30.22
N ILE A 835 4.93 -4.64 29.21
CA ILE A 835 4.88 -5.01 27.80
C ILE A 835 6.02 -4.35 27.04
N VAL A 836 6.82 -5.15 26.34
CA VAL A 836 7.86 -4.70 25.41
C VAL A 836 7.56 -5.27 24.04
N SER A 837 7.04 -4.45 23.12
CA SER A 837 6.53 -4.90 21.83
C SER A 837 7.05 -4.15 20.62
N ASN A 838 7.30 -4.86 19.51
CA ASN A 838 7.56 -4.26 18.20
C ASN A 838 8.76 -3.28 18.15
N ASN A 839 9.74 -3.40 19.05
CA ASN A 839 10.89 -2.47 19.08
C ASN A 839 12.02 -2.97 18.17
N ILE A 840 12.79 -2.02 17.62
CA ILE A 840 14.08 -2.29 16.97
C ILE A 840 15.19 -1.73 17.86
N ILE A 841 16.08 -2.61 18.29
CA ILE A 841 17.13 -2.31 19.24
C ILE A 841 18.48 -2.63 18.61
N THR A 842 19.36 -1.64 18.64
CA THR A 842 20.77 -1.76 18.31
C THR A 842 21.59 -1.10 19.40
N GLY A 843 22.80 -1.60 19.62
CA GLY A 843 23.69 -1.10 20.66
C GLY A 843 25.13 -1.31 20.25
N GLU A 844 25.97 -0.30 20.35
CA GLU A 844 27.38 -0.44 20.00
C GLU A 844 28.14 -1.22 21.08
N VAL A 845 29.18 -1.93 20.62
CA VAL A 845 30.14 -2.71 21.40
C VAL A 845 31.02 -1.75 22.20
N ASP A 846 31.01 -1.82 23.54
CA ASP A 846 31.90 -1.02 24.38
C ASP A 846 32.92 -1.90 25.12
N GLN A 847 34.17 -1.82 24.68
CA GLN A 847 35.29 -2.53 25.33
C GLN A 847 35.96 -1.72 26.44
N SER A 848 35.40 -0.57 26.85
CA SER A 848 35.90 0.25 27.94
C SER A 848 35.65 -0.37 29.32
N THR A 849 36.30 0.17 30.36
CA THR A 849 36.08 -0.26 31.76
C THR A 849 34.77 0.26 32.36
N ASN A 850 34.07 1.17 31.67
CA ASN A 850 32.86 1.83 32.16
C ASN A 850 31.61 1.41 31.36
N LYS A 851 31.71 0.30 30.62
CA LYS A 851 30.63 -0.27 29.82
C LYS A 851 29.46 -0.74 30.70
N THR A 852 28.28 -0.78 30.08
CA THR A 852 27.06 -1.35 30.67
C THR A 852 27.00 -2.87 30.49
N ASP A 853 25.95 -3.54 30.98
CA ASP A 853 25.71 -4.97 30.67
C ASP A 853 25.49 -5.21 29.17
N GLY A 854 25.11 -4.16 28.44
CA GLY A 854 24.99 -4.18 26.99
C GLY A 854 23.85 -5.05 26.46
N ASN A 855 22.92 -5.51 27.30
CA ASN A 855 21.79 -6.31 26.79
C ASN A 855 20.84 -5.43 25.96
N GLY A 856 20.13 -6.04 25.01
CA GLY A 856 19.03 -5.40 24.32
C GLY A 856 17.85 -5.15 25.26
N ILE A 857 17.32 -6.22 25.86
CA ILE A 857 16.21 -6.14 26.81
C ILE A 857 16.54 -6.94 28.07
N ILE A 858 16.38 -6.33 29.25
CA ILE A 858 16.46 -7.00 30.54
C ILE A 858 15.15 -6.83 31.32
N LEU A 859 14.63 -7.96 31.79
CA LEU A 859 13.61 -8.04 32.82
C LEU A 859 14.27 -8.54 34.11
N ASP A 860 14.51 -7.64 35.05
CA ASP A 860 14.81 -7.97 36.44
C ASP A 860 13.61 -7.51 37.27
N LEU A 861 12.60 -8.36 37.36
CA LEU A 861 11.34 -8.03 38.04
C LEU A 861 11.38 -8.43 39.53
N SER A 862 12.56 -8.63 40.11
CA SER A 862 12.70 -8.94 41.53
C SER A 862 12.07 -7.84 42.39
N ASN A 863 11.28 -8.19 43.40
CA ASN A 863 10.78 -7.19 44.37
C ASN A 863 11.84 -6.87 45.44
N GLY A 864 13.11 -6.76 45.02
CA GLY A 864 14.28 -6.56 45.89
C GLY A 864 14.78 -7.81 46.63
N SER A 865 14.07 -8.94 46.54
CA SER A 865 14.54 -10.25 46.96
C SER A 865 15.07 -10.97 45.71
N TYR A 866 16.39 -11.10 45.59
CA TYR A 866 17.04 -11.89 44.52
C TYR A 866 16.96 -13.39 44.80
N ASP A 867 15.80 -13.86 45.27
CA ASP A 867 15.55 -15.25 45.64
C ASP A 867 14.49 -15.85 44.69
N PRO A 868 14.89 -16.75 43.77
CA PRO A 868 13.99 -17.36 42.80
C PRO A 868 12.86 -18.17 43.43
N THR A 869 12.98 -18.61 44.69
CA THR A 869 11.94 -19.39 45.37
C THR A 869 10.81 -18.53 45.93
N THR A 870 11.03 -17.22 45.99
CA THR A 870 10.05 -16.22 46.47
C THR A 870 9.65 -15.23 45.38
N ALA A 871 10.25 -15.34 44.19
CA ALA A 871 9.86 -14.54 43.04
C ALA A 871 8.41 -14.87 42.68
N ASN A 872 7.54 -13.86 42.67
CA ASN A 872 6.16 -13.97 42.22
C ASN A 872 5.77 -12.65 41.55
N THR A 873 6.35 -12.45 40.38
CA THR A 873 6.21 -11.27 39.56
C THR A 873 4.94 -11.35 38.72
N PRO A 874 4.20 -10.25 38.54
CA PRO A 874 3.07 -10.17 37.63
C PRO A 874 3.47 -10.48 36.19
N PRO A 875 2.49 -10.85 35.34
CA PRO A 875 2.74 -11.22 33.96
C PRO A 875 3.48 -10.13 33.15
N ALA A 876 4.55 -10.54 32.45
CA ALA A 876 5.31 -9.69 31.54
C ALA A 876 5.39 -10.28 30.12
N LEU A 877 5.23 -9.43 29.09
CA LEU A 877 5.24 -9.82 27.68
C LEU A 877 6.34 -9.11 26.91
N ILE A 878 7.23 -9.87 26.28
CA ILE A 878 8.20 -9.40 25.29
C ILE A 878 7.84 -10.03 23.94
N ILE A 879 7.39 -9.22 22.98
CA ILE A 879 6.87 -9.73 21.71
C ILE A 879 7.30 -8.93 20.48
N ASN A 880 7.62 -9.62 19.38
CA ASN A 880 7.91 -9.01 18.08
C ASN A 880 9.09 -8.00 18.07
N ASN A 881 10.08 -8.15 18.95
CA ASN A 881 11.23 -7.25 18.97
C ASN A 881 12.35 -7.77 18.05
N VAL A 882 13.06 -6.85 17.41
CA VAL A 882 14.30 -7.13 16.68
C VAL A 882 15.45 -6.52 17.45
N VAL A 883 16.41 -7.36 17.85
CA VAL A 883 17.54 -6.95 18.68
C VAL A 883 18.81 -7.44 17.99
N TYR A 884 19.65 -6.51 17.59
CA TYR A 884 20.81 -6.80 16.77
C TYR A 884 22.03 -5.99 17.19
N GLY A 885 23.20 -6.62 17.12
CA GLY A 885 24.48 -5.93 17.21
C GLY A 885 24.90 -5.53 18.61
N ASN A 886 24.16 -5.90 19.66
CA ASN A 886 24.44 -5.42 21.02
C ASN A 886 25.69 -6.05 21.64
N GLY A 887 26.33 -5.32 22.56
CA GLY A 887 27.50 -5.78 23.31
C GLY A 887 27.21 -6.98 24.22
N GLY A 888 26.06 -6.99 24.88
CA GLY A 888 25.57 -8.09 25.71
C GLY A 888 24.43 -8.88 25.05
N ARG A 889 23.58 -9.48 25.87
CA ARG A 889 22.56 -10.45 25.42
C ARG A 889 21.47 -9.80 24.59
N CYS A 890 20.71 -10.60 23.88
CA CYS A 890 19.51 -10.12 23.23
C CYS A 890 18.40 -9.82 24.26
N ILE A 891 17.94 -10.86 24.97
CA ILE A 891 16.86 -10.77 25.96
C ILE A 891 17.25 -11.59 27.20
N LEU A 892 17.23 -10.95 28.37
CA LEU A 892 17.49 -11.56 29.67
C LEU A 892 16.25 -11.47 30.58
N GLY A 893 15.77 -12.61 31.06
CA GLY A 893 14.89 -12.69 32.23
C GLY A 893 15.69 -13.11 33.46
N TYR A 894 15.82 -12.23 34.46
CA TYR A 894 16.57 -12.45 35.69
C TYR A 894 15.63 -12.33 36.91
N VAL A 895 15.45 -13.41 37.67
CA VAL A 895 14.53 -13.44 38.83
C VAL A 895 13.10 -13.00 38.45
N VAL A 896 12.57 -13.61 37.39
CA VAL A 896 11.23 -13.31 36.85
C VAL A 896 10.33 -14.54 36.89
N THR A 897 9.04 -14.31 37.13
CA THR A 897 8.00 -15.34 37.00
C THR A 897 6.87 -14.90 36.10
N ASN A 898 6.15 -15.82 35.47
CA ASN A 898 5.04 -15.48 34.57
C ASN A 898 5.50 -14.55 33.43
N PHE A 899 6.43 -15.00 32.60
CA PHE A 899 6.93 -14.19 31.48
C PHE A 899 6.74 -14.88 30.12
N TRP A 900 6.58 -14.07 29.08
CA TRP A 900 6.38 -14.54 27.71
C TRP A 900 7.36 -13.85 26.78
N PHE A 901 8.25 -14.62 26.15
CA PHE A 901 9.14 -14.18 25.07
C PHE A 901 8.63 -14.77 23.77
N VAL A 902 7.95 -13.96 22.95
CA VAL A 902 7.21 -14.45 21.78
C VAL A 902 7.68 -13.75 20.51
N ASN A 903 8.01 -14.51 19.47
CA ASN A 903 8.23 -13.97 18.12
C ASN A 903 9.32 -12.87 18.05
N ASN A 904 10.36 -12.95 18.87
CA ASN A 904 11.48 -12.01 18.84
C ASN A 904 12.60 -12.53 17.94
N THR A 905 13.37 -11.62 17.36
CA THR A 905 14.53 -11.94 16.50
C THR A 905 15.81 -11.37 17.11
N CYS A 906 16.75 -12.26 17.39
CA CYS A 906 18.06 -11.96 17.94
C CYS A 906 19.14 -12.34 16.93
N TYR A 907 19.94 -11.36 16.51
CA TYR A 907 20.99 -11.56 15.53
C TYR A 907 22.26 -10.81 15.92
N LYS A 908 23.40 -11.50 16.00
CA LYS A 908 24.72 -10.88 16.23
C LYS A 908 24.77 -10.03 17.52
N ASN A 909 24.30 -10.59 18.63
CA ASN A 909 24.46 -10.00 19.97
C ASN A 909 25.64 -10.68 20.69
N ASP A 910 25.93 -10.30 21.93
CA ASP A 910 27.08 -10.77 22.72
C ASP A 910 28.43 -10.41 22.07
N LEU A 911 28.56 -9.17 21.60
CA LEU A 911 29.76 -8.69 20.91
C LEU A 911 30.88 -8.18 21.83
N ASP A 912 30.60 -7.90 23.10
CA ASP A 912 31.61 -7.51 24.10
C ASP A 912 32.34 -8.75 24.62
N THR A 913 33.30 -9.25 23.85
CA THR A 913 34.03 -10.50 24.12
C THR A 913 34.84 -10.55 25.42
N ALA A 914 34.91 -9.44 26.15
CA ALA A 914 35.50 -9.37 27.49
C ALA A 914 34.53 -9.81 28.60
N GLU A 915 33.24 -9.89 28.30
CA GLU A 915 32.22 -10.48 29.17
C GLU A 915 32.13 -11.99 28.99
N PHE A 916 31.51 -12.66 29.97
CA PHE A 916 31.33 -14.11 29.98
C PHE A 916 30.59 -14.60 28.72
N ASN A 917 30.72 -15.90 28.40
CA ASN A 917 30.06 -16.54 27.25
C ASN A 917 28.55 -16.69 27.49
N PHE A 918 27.78 -15.61 27.31
CA PHE A 918 26.33 -15.61 27.51
C PHE A 918 25.58 -16.11 26.28
N GLY A 919 24.35 -16.54 26.51
CA GLY A 919 23.40 -16.85 25.46
C GLY A 919 22.52 -15.66 25.08
N SER A 920 22.14 -15.60 23.79
CA SER A 920 21.34 -14.50 23.27
C SER A 920 19.98 -14.38 23.98
N PHE A 921 19.23 -15.47 24.11
CA PHE A 921 18.08 -15.54 25.02
C PHE A 921 18.50 -16.21 26.32
N GLN A 922 18.32 -15.54 27.46
CA GLN A 922 18.63 -16.12 28.77
C GLN A 922 17.45 -16.06 29.72
N ALA A 923 17.19 -17.18 30.41
CA ALA A 923 16.43 -17.23 31.64
C ALA A 923 17.36 -17.59 32.81
N SER A 924 17.44 -16.72 33.82
CA SER A 924 18.28 -16.92 35.00
C SER A 924 17.44 -16.81 36.26
N ASP A 925 17.57 -17.79 37.15
CA ASP A 925 16.86 -17.80 38.44
C ASP A 925 15.36 -17.49 38.30
N SER A 926 14.73 -18.05 37.26
CA SER A 926 13.39 -17.68 36.80
C SER A 926 12.49 -18.91 36.67
N HIS A 927 11.18 -18.74 36.84
CA HIS A 927 10.23 -19.83 36.67
C HIS A 927 8.90 -19.45 36.02
N ASP A 928 8.13 -20.46 35.59
CA ASP A 928 6.81 -20.27 34.95
C ASP A 928 6.84 -19.30 33.75
N GLY A 929 7.73 -19.58 32.81
CA GLY A 929 7.91 -18.78 31.59
C GLY A 929 7.52 -19.52 30.31
N TYR A 930 7.29 -18.75 29.24
CA TYR A 930 7.03 -19.25 27.89
C TYR A 930 7.95 -18.54 26.90
N VAL A 931 8.73 -19.31 26.16
CA VAL A 931 9.59 -18.87 25.06
C VAL A 931 9.02 -19.52 23.80
N ILE A 932 8.55 -18.71 22.84
CA ILE A 932 7.73 -19.19 21.71
C ILE A 932 8.13 -18.49 20.42
N ASN A 933 8.40 -19.28 19.37
CA ASN A 933 8.58 -18.81 18.00
C ASN A 933 9.65 -17.72 17.84
N ASN A 934 10.70 -17.75 18.65
CA ASN A 934 11.80 -16.80 18.56
C ASN A 934 12.85 -17.28 17.55
N ILE A 935 13.63 -16.34 17.02
CA ILE A 935 14.76 -16.60 16.14
C ILE A 935 16.03 -16.15 16.85
N ALA A 936 16.97 -17.07 17.05
CA ALA A 936 18.27 -16.78 17.66
C ALA A 936 19.40 -17.31 16.79
N VAL A 937 20.31 -16.41 16.41
CA VAL A 937 21.55 -16.76 15.71
C VAL A 937 22.73 -16.52 16.64
N ALA A 938 23.39 -17.60 17.04
CA ALA A 938 24.64 -17.54 17.77
C ALA A 938 25.72 -16.89 16.89
N TRP A 939 26.32 -15.81 17.39
CA TRP A 939 27.40 -15.12 16.70
C TRP A 939 28.71 -15.92 16.68
N GLN A 940 28.97 -16.72 17.72
CA GLN A 940 30.16 -17.56 17.85
C GLN A 940 29.81 -18.96 18.37
N SER A 941 30.70 -19.92 18.13
CA SER A 941 30.49 -21.33 18.48
C SER A 941 30.41 -21.62 19.99
N ASN A 942 30.89 -20.71 20.84
CA ASN A 942 30.87 -20.78 22.30
C ASN A 942 29.75 -19.94 22.94
N HIS A 943 28.90 -19.28 22.15
CA HIS A 943 27.80 -18.42 22.64
C HIS A 943 26.46 -19.08 22.27
N PRO A 944 25.73 -19.68 23.23
CA PRO A 944 24.51 -20.42 22.93
C PRO A 944 23.39 -19.49 22.41
N PRO A 945 22.54 -19.93 21.48
CA PRO A 945 21.37 -19.13 21.09
C PRO A 945 20.36 -19.00 22.25
N TYR A 946 20.23 -20.06 23.06
CA TYR A 946 19.41 -20.08 24.27
C TYR A 946 20.19 -20.61 25.48
N GLU A 947 20.07 -19.89 26.61
CA GLU A 947 20.73 -20.17 27.87
C GLU A 947 19.74 -20.26 29.05
N GLN A 948 19.97 -21.24 29.93
CA GLN A 948 19.46 -21.25 31.29
C GLN A 948 20.61 -21.22 32.30
N SER A 949 20.46 -20.42 33.35
CA SER A 949 21.44 -20.31 34.45
C SER A 949 20.78 -20.23 35.81
N GLY A 950 21.46 -20.70 36.86
CA GLY A 950 20.90 -20.71 38.21
C GLY A 950 19.70 -21.66 38.34
N THR A 951 18.71 -21.27 39.15
CA THR A 951 17.52 -22.08 39.43
C THR A 951 16.41 -21.77 38.42
N VAL A 952 16.29 -22.57 37.36
CA VAL A 952 15.22 -22.42 36.35
C VAL A 952 14.23 -23.57 36.43
N SER A 953 12.93 -23.28 36.46
CA SER A 953 11.88 -24.31 36.49
C SER A 953 10.62 -23.87 35.74
N ASN A 954 9.84 -24.82 35.19
CA ASN A 954 8.60 -24.54 34.45
C ASN A 954 8.70 -23.52 33.29
N VAL A 955 9.89 -23.29 32.74
CA VAL A 955 10.08 -22.50 31.52
C VAL A 955 9.92 -23.42 30.32
N ARG A 956 9.01 -23.06 29.40
CA ARG A 956 8.62 -23.90 28.25
C ARG A 956 9.03 -23.24 26.94
N TYR A 957 9.54 -24.04 26.01
CA TYR A 957 10.00 -23.62 24.69
C TYR A 957 9.11 -24.21 23.61
N TYR A 958 8.80 -23.45 22.57
CA TYR A 958 7.89 -23.87 21.50
C TYR A 958 8.27 -23.28 20.15
N THR A 959 8.74 -24.14 19.24
CA THR A 959 9.01 -23.77 17.84
C THR A 959 10.07 -22.67 17.72
N ASP A 960 11.02 -22.63 18.65
CA ASP A 960 12.09 -21.62 18.66
C ASP A 960 13.19 -22.02 17.67
N LEU A 961 13.60 -21.10 16.80
CA LEU A 961 14.70 -21.33 15.88
C LEU A 961 16.03 -21.01 16.57
N ALA A 962 16.96 -21.96 16.49
CA ALA A 962 18.32 -21.86 17.00
C ALA A 962 19.30 -22.16 15.86
N PHE A 963 20.32 -21.31 15.69
CA PHE A 963 21.34 -21.51 14.68
C PHE A 963 22.75 -21.19 15.21
N GLY A 964 23.74 -21.97 14.79
CA GLY A 964 25.14 -21.82 15.17
C GLY A 964 25.56 -22.75 16.30
N ALA A 965 25.69 -22.23 17.53
CA ALA A 965 26.12 -22.98 18.71
C ALA A 965 24.98 -23.83 19.32
N SER A 966 25.34 -24.77 20.20
CA SER A 966 24.36 -25.55 20.97
C SER A 966 23.83 -24.77 22.18
N ASN A 967 22.58 -25.01 22.57
CA ASN A 967 22.02 -24.51 23.84
C ASN A 967 22.80 -25.07 25.04
N ASN A 968 22.80 -24.36 26.18
CA ASN A 968 23.57 -24.77 27.38
C ASN A 968 22.81 -25.71 28.35
N PHE A 969 21.57 -26.06 28.04
CA PHE A 969 20.71 -26.89 28.89
C PHE A 969 20.12 -28.07 28.11
N SER A 970 19.70 -29.11 28.84
CA SER A 970 19.05 -30.29 28.26
C SER A 970 17.55 -30.08 28.14
N TYR A 971 16.98 -30.42 26.99
CA TYR A 971 15.54 -30.42 26.73
C TYR A 971 15.10 -31.81 26.27
N SER A 972 13.96 -32.28 26.76
CA SER A 972 13.47 -33.64 26.53
C SER A 972 12.82 -33.82 25.15
N ASP A 973 12.37 -32.73 24.54
CA ASP A 973 11.68 -32.74 23.25
C ASP A 973 12.44 -31.88 22.23
N PRO A 974 13.17 -32.49 21.28
CA PRO A 974 13.90 -31.76 20.25
C PRO A 974 13.02 -30.94 19.31
N SER A 975 11.71 -31.22 19.22
CA SER A 975 10.80 -30.45 18.36
C SER A 975 10.52 -29.03 18.89
N GLN A 976 10.90 -28.75 20.14
CA GLN A 976 10.86 -27.42 20.74
C GLN A 976 11.81 -26.44 20.02
N PHE A 977 12.88 -26.95 19.39
CA PHE A 977 13.86 -26.15 18.67
C PHE A 977 14.00 -26.54 17.20
N LEU A 978 13.92 -25.56 16.31
CA LEU A 978 14.24 -25.71 14.90
C LEU A 978 15.71 -25.35 14.66
N GLN A 979 16.54 -26.34 14.36
CA GLN A 979 17.97 -26.17 14.08
C GLN A 979 18.19 -25.91 12.58
N ALA A 980 18.11 -24.65 12.16
CA ALA A 980 18.22 -24.27 10.75
C ALA A 980 18.84 -22.88 10.58
N ASP A 981 19.58 -22.66 9.49
CA ASP A 981 20.11 -21.34 9.12
C ASP A 981 18.97 -20.41 8.70
N PRO A 982 18.69 -19.33 9.46
CA PRO A 982 17.78 -18.31 8.99
C PRO A 982 18.49 -17.48 7.92
N LEU A 983 17.99 -17.53 6.68
CA LEU A 983 18.51 -16.72 5.56
C LEU A 983 18.28 -15.21 5.81
N LEU A 984 19.10 -14.60 6.66
CA LEU A 984 19.05 -13.17 7.00
C LEU A 984 19.78 -12.38 5.91
N LEU A 985 19.02 -11.81 4.97
CA LEU A 985 19.53 -10.96 3.89
C LEU A 985 19.78 -9.53 4.41
N ASN A 986 21.02 -9.24 4.82
CA ASN A 986 21.59 -7.95 5.27
C ASN A 986 20.78 -7.17 6.33
N PRO A 987 21.45 -6.62 7.38
CA PRO A 987 20.76 -5.81 8.39
C PRO A 987 20.19 -4.51 7.78
N PRO A 988 19.15 -3.90 8.39
CA PRO A 988 18.76 -2.53 8.09
C PRO A 988 19.94 -1.59 8.36
N ILE A 989 20.38 -0.84 7.35
CA ILE A 989 21.34 0.25 7.56
C ILE A 989 20.55 1.47 8.05
N LEU A 990 20.59 1.73 9.36
CA LEU A 990 19.97 2.92 9.94
C LEU A 990 20.92 4.12 9.79
N GLY A 991 20.84 4.79 8.64
CA GLY A 991 21.53 6.05 8.42
C GLY A 991 20.85 7.18 9.20
N ALA A 992 21.55 7.76 10.17
CA ALA A 992 21.13 9.00 10.83
C ALA A 992 21.13 10.14 9.80
N GLY A 993 19.97 10.46 9.22
CA GLY A 993 19.85 11.63 8.35
C GLY A 993 18.80 11.57 7.23
N GLN A 994 18.03 10.49 7.08
CA GLN A 994 16.87 10.49 6.18
C GLN A 994 15.68 9.77 6.79
N TYR A 995 14.95 10.48 7.65
CA TYR A 995 13.51 10.31 7.85
C TYR A 995 12.88 11.69 7.99
#